data_AF-A0A9D9K5M7-F1
#
_entry.id   AF-A0A9D9K5M7-F1
#
_cell.length_a   1.000
_cell.length_b   1.000
_cell.length_c   1.000
_cell.angle_alpha   90.00
_cell.angle_beta   90.00
_cell.angle_gamma   90.00
#
_symmetry.space_group_name_H-M   'P 1'
#
loop_
_entity.id
_entity.type
_entity.pdbx_description
1 polymer ?
#
loop_
_entity_poly.entity_id
_entity_poly.type
_entity_poly.pdbx_seq_one_letter_code
_entity_poly.pdbx_strand_id
1 'polypeptide(L)'
;MQSLAALTWAACAITASLAGMALVMILCQIPVTHYVDVGRFDAAYVRGFYDPERLDLPQTRAYLHGSDGSARWTRAESYLLLPQAGLPAEVTIRLRGWRASGALPDFAILVDGHEVYTGATTGEWQEVRIPLRRVSLKPEDVLITVRSDVAPVSAGDPRLVGVLVDTVIYRTAQPPLQPYPAQMAWGALAGGLLFLALTGVRGGRTVRWLRFVAPLRAWIVGMLLIGALYLFFYRLQPAYPYPLRGLLPGVCALLGAIVTLQYGPALAARLPILPDVLAVSGIAVWTTAVLLAAQDHVTLSVPGVEKDFRVFATRAVDLALVLRADGFYNLGYPFLLWLFAPLTAGNPFLAARLIAALAGMLMLGAAWWLARCLLGRGPALAALVVLGLNPFVVQYALYVGSDMPFAALCTLTLALLASHRAQGSLWLAALAGGAAGCAFLVRHPGVLLFPFGVFVFLWMKREAREARSEGSKAREARDKRLTFNVQPFAFHALVFAFAFSIAAAPQVVVNLRDTGQPFYSQQAKNVWLAVYGDSDWGRWNEVSNDVSLTDVILEDPGRFARAWWTHLRAFIGSGAETAADVGQASQLRLLAFPANWLAVIGLAGWLAILVYHGRKALSRLHGAEEVQPSLPPFAVPLLIWVMLYTLALAVGLPLQRFFLPLAPVYAVAAAWTLLITIRALARQQALTSVRLQIGVILILLLVLQFGFALGVRDVIDRQPADEVAAVRLVQRTLPPEESLRVVLAPGDPVGKYSAIAHRVAPPDRATRYLLHSAEAGALPDGMVVAVAGKYVLVRLEP
;
A
#
# COMPACT_ATOMS: atom_id res chain seq x y z
N MET A 1 -8.57 35.48 31.27
CA MET A 1 -7.82 36.16 30.18
C MET A 1 -7.34 35.20 29.08
N GLN A 2 -6.80 34.01 29.39
CA GLN A 2 -6.36 33.05 28.36
C GLN A 2 -7.52 32.50 27.50
N SER A 3 -8.70 32.27 28.09
CA SER A 3 -9.91 31.84 27.37
C SER A 3 -10.39 32.87 26.34
N LEU A 4 -10.41 34.16 26.72
CA LEU A 4 -10.84 35.25 25.83
C LEU A 4 -9.90 35.36 24.61
N ALA A 5 -8.59 35.26 24.82
CA ALA A 5 -7.61 35.30 23.74
C ALA A 5 -7.76 34.11 22.77
N ALA A 6 -7.97 32.91 23.28
CA ALA A 6 -8.22 31.73 22.45
C ALA A 6 -9.50 31.88 21.61
N LEU A 7 -10.56 32.44 22.19
CA LEU A 7 -11.83 32.69 21.51
C LEU A 7 -11.69 33.74 20.41
N THR A 8 -10.95 34.84 20.67
CA THR A 8 -10.64 35.84 19.63
C THR A 8 -9.85 35.21 18.47
N TRP A 9 -8.87 34.35 18.77
CA TRP A 9 -8.08 33.67 17.74
C TRP A 9 -8.92 32.72 16.88
N ALA A 10 -9.81 31.95 17.51
CA ALA A 10 -10.74 31.07 16.80
C ALA A 10 -11.68 31.88 15.90
N ALA A 11 -12.24 32.98 16.40
CA ALA A 11 -13.09 33.87 15.61
C ALA A 11 -12.36 34.47 14.40
N CYS A 12 -11.10 34.90 14.57
CA CYS A 12 -10.28 35.40 13.46
C CYS A 12 -9.97 34.31 12.42
N ALA A 13 -9.63 33.09 12.85
CA ALA A 13 -9.38 31.98 11.94
C ALA A 13 -10.64 31.60 11.15
N ILE A 14 -11.81 31.53 11.81
CA ILE A 14 -13.11 31.30 11.15
C ILE A 14 -13.40 32.41 10.14
N THR A 15 -13.19 33.67 10.52
CA THR A 15 -13.41 34.81 9.62
C THR A 15 -12.49 34.74 8.40
N ALA A 16 -11.22 34.38 8.60
CA ALA A 16 -10.26 34.18 7.50
C ALA A 16 -10.69 33.01 6.59
N SER A 17 -11.22 31.92 7.14
CA SER A 17 -11.78 30.83 6.36
C SER A 17 -12.98 31.28 5.54
N LEU A 18 -13.95 31.98 6.14
CA LEU A 18 -15.12 32.49 5.42
C LEU A 18 -14.73 33.45 4.30
N ALA A 19 -13.73 34.30 4.53
CA ALA A 19 -13.21 35.21 3.50
C ALA A 19 -12.47 34.47 2.37
N GLY A 20 -11.74 33.38 2.68
CA GLY A 20 -11.14 32.52 1.65
C GLY A 20 -12.17 31.80 0.80
N MET A 21 -13.24 31.31 1.41
CA MET A 21 -14.41 30.76 0.70
C MET A 21 -15.06 31.81 -0.20
N ALA A 22 -15.30 33.02 0.33
CA ALA A 22 -15.90 34.12 -0.42
C ALA A 22 -15.04 34.52 -1.63
N LEU A 23 -13.70 34.55 -1.49
CA LEU A 23 -12.79 34.82 -2.59
C LEU A 23 -12.95 33.80 -3.72
N VAL A 24 -12.95 32.49 -3.41
CA VAL A 24 -13.17 31.44 -4.42
C VAL A 24 -14.55 31.60 -5.06
N MET A 25 -15.59 31.88 -4.27
CA MET A 25 -16.95 32.09 -4.78
C MET A 25 -17.04 33.29 -5.74
N ILE A 26 -16.35 34.39 -5.45
CA ILE A 26 -16.30 35.58 -6.31
C ILE A 26 -15.52 35.29 -7.60
N LEU A 27 -14.35 34.66 -7.49
CA LEU A 27 -13.56 34.26 -8.66
C LEU A 27 -14.32 33.26 -9.53
N CYS A 28 -15.17 32.43 -8.91
CA CYS A 28 -16.07 31.52 -9.61
C CYS A 28 -17.16 32.21 -10.44
N GLN A 29 -17.40 33.51 -10.26
CA GLN A 29 -18.34 34.25 -11.11
C GLN A 29 -17.74 34.64 -12.45
N ILE A 30 -16.44 34.45 -12.69
CA ILE A 30 -15.82 34.77 -13.98
C ILE A 30 -16.14 33.63 -14.96
N PRO A 31 -16.89 33.87 -16.05
CA PRO A 31 -17.19 32.83 -17.03
C PRO A 31 -15.93 32.37 -17.75
N VAL A 32 -15.82 31.07 -18.04
CA VAL A 32 -14.68 30.48 -18.72
C VAL A 32 -15.10 29.55 -19.84
N THR A 33 -14.20 29.40 -20.82
CA THR A 33 -14.30 28.42 -21.90
C THR A 33 -12.97 27.71 -22.00
N HIS A 34 -12.98 26.40 -21.75
CA HIS A 34 -11.84 25.53 -21.96
C HIS A 34 -11.97 24.86 -23.32
N TYR A 35 -10.96 25.05 -24.15
CA TYR A 35 -10.84 24.35 -25.44
C TYR A 35 -9.78 23.27 -25.29
N VAL A 36 -10.17 22.01 -25.49
CA VAL A 36 -9.29 20.85 -25.42
C VAL A 36 -9.17 20.25 -26.81
N ASP A 37 -7.97 20.38 -27.39
CA ASP A 37 -7.56 19.75 -28.65
C ASP A 37 -7.12 18.31 -28.37
N VAL A 38 -8.00 17.36 -28.68
CA VAL A 38 -7.82 15.92 -28.42
C VAL A 38 -6.94 15.35 -29.52
N GLY A 39 -5.73 14.96 -29.15
CA GLY A 39 -4.69 14.47 -30.06
C GLY A 39 -3.40 15.30 -30.04
N ARG A 40 -3.43 16.51 -29.48
CA ARG A 40 -2.26 17.39 -29.30
C ARG A 40 -1.96 17.70 -27.84
N PHE A 41 -2.78 18.50 -27.19
CA PHE A 41 -2.53 19.02 -25.83
C PHE A 41 -3.56 18.50 -24.83
N ASP A 42 -3.77 17.19 -24.84
CA ASP A 42 -4.88 16.56 -24.13
C ASP A 42 -4.47 15.65 -22.97
N ALA A 43 -3.17 15.46 -22.72
CA ALA A 43 -2.68 14.45 -21.79
C ALA A 43 -3.22 14.59 -20.36
N ALA A 44 -3.60 15.79 -19.92
CA ALA A 44 -4.26 15.97 -18.63
C ALA A 44 -5.76 15.62 -18.67
N TYR A 45 -6.41 15.74 -19.82
CA TYR A 45 -7.85 15.56 -19.96
C TYR A 45 -8.22 14.14 -20.33
N VAL A 46 -7.41 13.44 -21.12
CA VAL A 46 -7.78 12.12 -21.65
C VAL A 46 -7.17 10.98 -20.83
N ARG A 47 -7.99 9.96 -20.54
CA ARG A 47 -7.53 8.68 -19.99
C ARG A 47 -8.27 7.53 -20.68
N GLY A 48 -7.55 6.45 -21.01
CA GLY A 48 -8.16 5.30 -21.69
C GLY A 48 -8.41 5.49 -23.19
N PHE A 49 -7.80 6.50 -23.81
CA PHE A 49 -7.77 6.66 -25.26
C PHE A 49 -6.55 5.92 -25.87
N TYR A 50 -6.57 5.69 -27.18
CA TYR A 50 -5.38 5.30 -27.92
C TYR A 50 -4.44 6.49 -28.16
N ASP A 51 -3.26 6.19 -28.69
CA ASP A 51 -2.31 7.21 -29.15
C ASP A 51 -2.94 8.09 -30.24
N PRO A 52 -2.52 9.37 -30.33
CA PRO A 52 -3.12 10.33 -31.24
C PRO A 52 -2.88 9.96 -32.71
N GLU A 53 -3.94 10.01 -33.50
CA GLU A 53 -3.86 9.93 -34.95
C GLU A 53 -3.66 11.33 -35.52
N ARG A 54 -2.73 11.50 -36.46
CA ARG A 54 -2.37 12.81 -37.01
C ARG A 54 -2.28 12.79 -38.54
N LEU A 55 -2.58 13.94 -39.15
CA LEU A 55 -2.51 14.15 -40.61
C LEU A 55 -1.07 14.36 -41.14
N ASP A 56 -0.10 14.64 -40.27
CA ASP A 56 1.31 14.86 -40.61
C ASP A 56 2.11 13.55 -40.82
N LEU A 57 1.45 12.40 -40.68
CA LEU A 57 2.01 11.08 -40.99
C LEU A 57 1.86 10.76 -42.49
N PRO A 58 2.79 10.00 -43.11
CA PRO A 58 2.91 9.84 -44.57
C PRO A 58 1.74 9.15 -45.29
N GLN A 59 0.70 8.72 -44.57
CA GLN A 59 -0.48 8.08 -45.15
C GLN A 59 -1.72 8.94 -44.90
N THR A 60 -2.36 9.39 -45.98
CA THR A 60 -3.63 10.11 -45.93
C THR A 60 -4.72 9.22 -45.32
N ARG A 61 -5.29 9.63 -44.18
CA ARG A 61 -6.30 8.87 -43.44
C ARG A 61 -7.68 9.49 -43.63
N ALA A 62 -8.54 8.84 -44.42
CA ALA A 62 -9.88 9.33 -44.75
C ALA A 62 -10.74 9.67 -43.53
N TYR A 63 -10.56 8.95 -42.42
CA TYR A 63 -11.31 9.17 -41.18
C TYR A 63 -10.94 10.47 -40.43
N LEU A 64 -9.77 11.06 -40.71
CA LEU A 64 -9.38 12.36 -40.16
C LEU A 64 -9.84 13.54 -41.03
N HIS A 65 -10.46 13.30 -42.19
CA HIS A 65 -10.97 14.37 -43.03
C HIS A 65 -11.98 15.24 -42.23
N GLY A 66 -11.78 16.56 -42.22
CA GLY A 66 -12.61 17.51 -41.46
C GLY A 66 -12.21 17.76 -39.99
N SER A 67 -11.17 17.08 -39.48
CA SER A 67 -10.50 17.43 -38.22
C SER A 67 -9.43 18.52 -38.46
N ASP A 68 -9.07 19.25 -37.41
CA ASP A 68 -7.99 20.25 -37.36
C ASP A 68 -6.57 19.65 -37.38
N GLY A 69 -6.46 18.33 -37.57
CA GLY A 69 -5.22 17.61 -37.87
C GLY A 69 -4.78 16.60 -36.83
N SER A 70 -5.53 16.44 -35.74
CA SER A 70 -5.35 15.34 -34.79
C SER A 70 -6.66 14.89 -34.14
N ALA A 71 -6.74 13.60 -33.81
CA ALA A 71 -7.84 13.02 -33.05
C ALA A 71 -7.35 11.80 -32.27
N ARG A 72 -8.10 11.34 -31.27
CA ARG A 72 -7.86 10.05 -30.60
C ARG A 72 -9.04 9.11 -30.76
N TRP A 73 -8.73 7.83 -30.94
CA TRP A 73 -9.71 6.76 -30.82
C TRP A 73 -10.03 6.50 -29.35
N THR A 74 -11.32 6.36 -29.04
CA THR A 74 -11.77 5.81 -27.77
C THR A 74 -11.56 4.30 -27.73
N ARG A 75 -11.40 3.75 -26.53
CA ARG A 75 -11.61 2.33 -26.22
C ARG A 75 -13.10 2.08 -25.93
N ALA A 76 -13.44 0.88 -25.46
CA ALA A 76 -14.79 0.56 -25.02
C ALA A 76 -15.27 1.53 -23.93
N GLU A 77 -14.36 1.94 -23.04
CA GLU A 77 -14.54 3.10 -22.17
C GLU A 77 -13.32 4.03 -22.24
N SER A 78 -13.59 5.32 -22.37
CA SER A 78 -12.59 6.37 -22.34
C SER A 78 -13.09 7.54 -21.51
N TYR A 79 -12.18 8.27 -20.88
CA TYR A 79 -12.49 9.24 -19.85
C TYR A 79 -11.92 10.61 -20.20
N LEU A 80 -12.77 11.63 -20.13
CA LEU A 80 -12.42 13.04 -20.20
C LEU A 80 -12.53 13.63 -18.78
N LEU A 81 -11.45 14.24 -18.31
CA LEU A 81 -11.30 14.79 -16.96
C LEU A 81 -11.27 16.32 -17.05
N LEU A 82 -12.40 16.98 -16.82
CA LEU A 82 -12.54 18.43 -16.96
C LEU A 82 -12.50 19.13 -15.58
N PRO A 83 -11.85 20.30 -15.46
CA PRO A 83 -11.82 21.03 -14.20
C PRO A 83 -13.23 21.44 -13.76
N GLN A 84 -13.45 21.63 -12.47
CA GLN A 84 -14.71 22.15 -11.95
C GLN A 84 -14.79 23.67 -12.21
N ALA A 85 -15.37 24.12 -13.33
CA ALA A 85 -15.40 25.56 -13.66
C ALA A 85 -16.62 26.31 -13.05
N GLY A 86 -17.56 25.60 -12.45
CA GLY A 86 -18.81 26.14 -11.91
C GLY A 86 -20.02 25.76 -12.75
N LEU A 87 -21.21 25.99 -12.21
CA LEU A 87 -22.49 25.58 -12.81
C LEU A 87 -23.47 26.77 -12.93
N PRO A 88 -24.37 26.80 -13.92
CA PRO A 88 -24.51 25.81 -14.99
C PRO A 88 -23.39 25.92 -16.03
N ALA A 89 -23.10 24.80 -16.68
CA ALA A 89 -22.10 24.72 -17.74
C ALA A 89 -22.55 23.78 -18.85
N GLU A 90 -21.84 23.77 -19.97
CA GLU A 90 -22.09 22.92 -21.12
C GLU A 90 -20.77 22.33 -21.61
N VAL A 91 -20.79 21.04 -21.94
CA VAL A 91 -19.66 20.37 -22.59
C VAL A 91 -20.10 19.99 -23.99
N THR A 92 -19.34 20.46 -24.99
CA THR A 92 -19.50 20.07 -26.38
C THR A 92 -18.37 19.13 -26.74
N ILE A 93 -18.72 17.92 -27.19
CA ILE A 93 -17.75 16.93 -27.67
C ILE A 93 -17.95 16.78 -29.17
N ARG A 94 -16.91 17.07 -29.93
CA ARG A 94 -16.88 16.84 -31.37
C ARG A 94 -16.27 15.47 -31.62
N LEU A 95 -17.07 14.59 -32.23
CA LEU A 95 -16.73 13.18 -32.41
C LEU A 95 -17.17 12.67 -33.78
N ARG A 96 -16.58 11.56 -34.20
CA ARG A 96 -16.91 10.88 -35.47
C ARG A 96 -16.86 9.38 -35.28
N GLY A 97 -17.91 8.68 -35.72
CA GLY A 97 -17.82 7.23 -35.91
C GLY A 97 -17.26 6.93 -37.28
N TRP A 98 -16.34 5.97 -37.37
CA TRP A 98 -15.80 5.54 -38.65
C TRP A 98 -15.39 4.07 -38.62
N ARG A 99 -15.69 3.34 -39.70
CA ARG A 99 -15.19 1.99 -39.95
C ARG A 99 -14.91 1.84 -41.43
N ALA A 100 -13.87 1.08 -41.79
CA ALA A 100 -13.59 0.76 -43.20
C ALA A 100 -14.67 -0.15 -43.82
N SER A 101 -15.31 -0.98 -43.01
CA SER A 101 -16.45 -1.82 -43.38
C SER A 101 -17.31 -2.12 -42.14
N GLY A 102 -18.61 -2.37 -42.34
CA GLY A 102 -19.57 -2.70 -41.27
C GLY A 102 -20.33 -1.50 -40.70
N ALA A 103 -21.15 -1.75 -39.67
CA ALA A 103 -21.97 -0.73 -39.03
C ALA A 103 -21.11 0.26 -38.23
N LEU A 104 -21.46 1.55 -38.28
CA LEU A 104 -20.78 2.59 -37.50
C LEU A 104 -20.95 2.34 -35.98
N PRO A 105 -20.00 2.79 -35.14
CA PRO A 105 -20.09 2.58 -33.70
C PRO A 105 -21.21 3.41 -33.08
N ASP A 106 -21.99 2.80 -32.19
CA ASP A 106 -22.85 3.52 -31.26
C ASP A 106 -22.03 4.00 -30.05
N PHE A 107 -22.51 5.05 -29.39
CA PHE A 107 -21.88 5.58 -28.21
C PHE A 107 -22.88 6.11 -27.18
N ALA A 108 -22.46 6.06 -25.93
CA ALA A 108 -23.11 6.67 -24.79
C ALA A 108 -22.13 7.58 -24.06
N ILE A 109 -22.63 8.70 -23.55
CA ILE A 109 -21.86 9.62 -22.73
C ILE A 109 -22.47 9.64 -21.33
N LEU A 110 -21.60 9.37 -20.36
CA LEU A 110 -21.94 9.39 -18.95
C LEU A 110 -21.23 10.57 -18.29
N VAL A 111 -21.96 11.31 -17.46
CA VAL A 111 -21.39 12.34 -16.58
C VAL A 111 -21.41 11.79 -15.17
N ASP A 112 -20.23 11.70 -14.56
CA ASP A 112 -20.05 11.20 -13.19
C ASP A 112 -20.59 9.78 -12.94
N GLY A 113 -20.72 8.98 -14.01
CA GLY A 113 -21.24 7.61 -13.98
C GLY A 113 -22.74 7.49 -14.31
N HIS A 114 -23.42 8.61 -14.58
CA HIS A 114 -24.81 8.61 -15.02
C HIS A 114 -24.89 8.88 -16.52
N GLU A 115 -25.59 8.00 -17.25
CA GLU A 115 -25.83 8.17 -18.68
C GLU A 115 -26.69 9.42 -18.93
N VAL A 116 -26.19 10.33 -19.77
CA VAL A 116 -26.85 11.59 -20.11
C VAL A 116 -27.16 11.71 -21.60
N TYR A 117 -26.50 10.90 -22.42
CA TYR A 117 -26.70 10.87 -23.86
C TYR A 117 -26.39 9.47 -24.39
N THR A 118 -27.22 8.98 -25.32
CA THR A 118 -26.97 7.76 -26.08
C THR A 118 -27.41 8.02 -27.52
N GLY A 119 -26.57 7.63 -28.49
CA GLY A 119 -26.88 7.85 -29.89
C GLY A 119 -25.96 7.11 -30.85
N ALA A 120 -26.41 7.04 -32.10
CA ALA A 120 -25.62 6.49 -33.21
C ALA A 120 -24.72 7.57 -33.82
N THR A 121 -23.61 7.13 -34.42
CA THR A 121 -22.74 8.01 -35.21
C THR A 121 -23.19 8.07 -36.67
N THR A 122 -22.96 9.23 -37.31
CA THR A 122 -23.43 9.50 -38.68
C THR A 122 -22.38 9.27 -39.77
N GLY A 123 -21.13 8.98 -39.40
CA GLY A 123 -20.00 8.87 -40.33
C GLY A 123 -19.33 10.22 -40.64
N GLU A 124 -19.99 11.33 -40.29
CA GLU A 124 -19.46 12.69 -40.31
C GLU A 124 -19.08 13.16 -38.90
N TRP A 125 -18.33 14.27 -38.82
CA TRP A 125 -18.05 14.92 -37.54
C TRP A 125 -19.34 15.54 -36.98
N GLN A 126 -19.72 15.13 -35.78
CA GLN A 126 -20.91 15.61 -35.08
C GLN A 126 -20.55 16.20 -33.72
N GLU A 127 -21.24 17.26 -33.34
CA GLU A 127 -21.11 17.89 -32.03
C GLU A 127 -22.23 17.40 -31.11
N VAL A 128 -21.85 16.88 -29.94
CA VAL A 128 -22.78 16.49 -28.88
C VAL A 128 -22.66 17.49 -27.75
N ARG A 129 -23.76 18.19 -27.44
CA ARG A 129 -23.82 19.20 -26.37
C ARG A 129 -24.50 18.63 -25.14
N ILE A 130 -23.81 18.71 -24.01
CA ILE A 130 -24.22 18.10 -22.75
C ILE A 130 -24.34 19.20 -21.69
N PRO A 131 -25.57 19.52 -21.25
CA PRO A 131 -25.76 20.50 -20.19
C PRO A 131 -25.39 19.90 -18.82
N LEU A 132 -24.51 20.59 -18.10
CA LEU A 132 -24.15 20.29 -16.72
C LEU A 132 -24.93 21.22 -15.79
N ARG A 133 -25.90 20.67 -15.06
CA ARG A 133 -26.80 21.43 -14.16
C ARG A 133 -26.76 21.00 -12.70
N ARG A 134 -26.13 19.87 -12.38
CA ARG A 134 -26.11 19.29 -11.03
C ARG A 134 -24.73 19.45 -10.39
N VAL A 135 -24.74 19.86 -9.13
CA VAL A 135 -23.53 19.94 -8.31
C VAL A 135 -23.11 18.53 -7.93
N SER A 136 -21.97 18.09 -8.44
CA SER A 136 -21.31 16.90 -7.95
C SER A 136 -20.73 17.21 -6.56
N LEU A 137 -21.02 16.37 -5.57
CA LEU A 137 -20.38 16.45 -4.25
C LEU A 137 -18.93 15.92 -4.27
N LYS A 138 -18.49 15.38 -5.42
CA LYS A 138 -17.14 14.85 -5.56
C LYS A 138 -16.12 15.98 -5.38
N PRO A 139 -15.02 15.72 -4.64
CA PRO A 139 -13.94 16.67 -4.48
C PRO A 139 -13.07 16.84 -5.73
N GLU A 140 -13.39 16.11 -6.81
CA GLU A 140 -12.56 15.89 -7.99
C GLU A 140 -13.20 16.48 -9.25
N ASP A 141 -12.47 16.45 -10.36
CA ASP A 141 -12.91 16.89 -11.68
C ASP A 141 -14.27 16.35 -12.12
N VAL A 142 -14.88 17.04 -13.10
CA VAL A 142 -16.01 16.51 -13.84
C VAL A 142 -15.50 15.38 -14.73
N LEU A 143 -15.87 14.14 -14.38
CA LEU A 143 -15.55 12.95 -15.17
C LEU A 143 -16.64 12.74 -16.22
N ILE A 144 -16.24 12.75 -17.49
CA ILE A 144 -17.09 12.34 -18.61
C ILE A 144 -16.56 11.02 -19.15
N THR A 145 -17.40 9.99 -19.14
CA THR A 145 -17.08 8.70 -19.74
C THR A 145 -17.72 8.63 -21.12
N VAL A 146 -16.91 8.36 -22.13
CA VAL A 146 -17.36 8.00 -23.48
C VAL A 146 -17.31 6.48 -23.57
N ARG A 147 -18.48 5.84 -23.60
CA ARG A 147 -18.64 4.41 -23.80
C ARG A 147 -19.02 4.17 -25.25
N SER A 148 -18.31 3.30 -25.95
CA SER A 148 -18.52 3.08 -27.39
C SER A 148 -18.43 1.62 -27.77
N ASP A 149 -19.16 1.24 -28.81
CA ASP A 149 -19.00 -0.07 -29.43
C ASP A 149 -17.68 -0.15 -30.21
N VAL A 150 -16.84 -1.10 -29.86
CA VAL A 150 -15.49 -1.21 -30.43
C VAL A 150 -15.38 -2.25 -31.53
N ALA A 151 -14.60 -1.95 -32.57
CA ALA A 151 -14.24 -2.89 -33.63
C ALA A 151 -12.86 -2.53 -34.23
N PRO A 152 -12.21 -3.44 -34.98
CA PRO A 152 -11.00 -3.12 -35.74
C PRO A 152 -11.23 -1.96 -36.70
N VAL A 153 -10.27 -1.02 -36.79
CA VAL A 153 -10.34 0.13 -37.72
C VAL A 153 -10.42 -0.35 -39.18
N SER A 154 -9.59 -1.34 -39.51
CA SER A 154 -9.48 -1.98 -40.82
C SER A 154 -8.91 -3.40 -40.68
N ALA A 155 -8.95 -4.21 -41.73
CA ALA A 155 -8.44 -5.58 -41.71
C ALA A 155 -6.94 -5.71 -41.33
N GLY A 156 -6.15 -4.63 -41.47
CA GLY A 156 -4.73 -4.59 -41.11
C GLY A 156 -4.42 -3.95 -39.75
N ASP A 157 -5.42 -3.44 -39.03
CA ASP A 157 -5.24 -2.78 -37.73
C ASP A 157 -6.02 -3.53 -36.64
N PRO A 158 -5.36 -4.32 -35.77
CA PRO A 158 -6.03 -5.15 -34.78
C PRO A 158 -6.58 -4.36 -33.58
N ARG A 159 -6.37 -3.04 -33.51
CA ARG A 159 -6.88 -2.21 -32.40
C ARG A 159 -8.41 -2.16 -32.43
N LEU A 160 -9.04 -2.54 -31.32
CA LEU A 160 -10.48 -2.39 -31.12
C LEU A 160 -10.82 -0.96 -30.72
N VAL A 161 -11.29 -0.16 -31.67
CA VAL A 161 -11.55 1.27 -31.48
C VAL A 161 -13.04 1.59 -31.48
N GLY A 162 -13.43 2.60 -30.70
CA GLY A 162 -14.77 3.16 -30.66
C GLY A 162 -14.93 4.36 -31.61
N VAL A 163 -15.24 5.53 -31.07
CA VAL A 163 -15.37 6.78 -31.83
C VAL A 163 -14.05 7.57 -31.87
N LEU A 164 -13.88 8.41 -32.88
CA LEU A 164 -12.87 9.49 -32.89
C LEU A 164 -13.37 10.67 -32.09
N VAL A 165 -12.48 11.29 -31.31
CA VAL A 165 -12.71 12.59 -30.68
C VAL A 165 -11.57 13.52 -31.06
N ASP A 166 -11.88 14.71 -31.59
CA ASP A 166 -10.88 15.73 -31.95
C ASP A 166 -10.95 16.97 -31.05
N THR A 167 -12.14 17.35 -30.59
CA THR A 167 -12.30 18.58 -29.82
C THR A 167 -13.30 18.41 -28.68
N VAL A 168 -12.95 18.94 -27.51
CA VAL A 168 -13.86 19.09 -26.38
C VAL A 168 -13.87 20.53 -25.92
N ILE A 169 -15.04 21.15 -25.90
CA ILE A 169 -15.24 22.52 -25.43
C ILE A 169 -16.05 22.47 -24.14
N TYR A 170 -15.50 23.00 -23.05
CA TYR A 170 -16.20 23.11 -21.77
C TYR A 170 -16.43 24.58 -21.43
N ARG A 171 -17.69 25.00 -21.39
CA ARG A 171 -18.08 26.41 -21.24
C ARG A 171 -19.03 26.61 -20.07
N THR A 172 -18.74 27.56 -19.20
CA THR A 172 -19.70 28.00 -18.17
C THR A 172 -20.71 28.98 -18.73
N ALA A 173 -21.92 29.01 -18.16
CA ALA A 173 -22.92 30.02 -18.48
C ALA A 173 -22.50 31.43 -18.00
N GLN A 174 -23.37 32.41 -18.26
CA GLN A 174 -23.26 33.73 -17.63
C GLN A 174 -23.60 33.64 -16.13
N PRO A 175 -23.07 34.54 -15.29
CA PRO A 175 -23.34 34.54 -13.86
C PRO A 175 -24.84 34.74 -13.54
N PRO A 176 -25.34 34.27 -12.38
CA PRO A 176 -24.58 33.71 -11.27
C PRO A 176 -24.15 32.25 -11.50
N LEU A 177 -22.88 31.97 -11.23
CA LEU A 177 -22.32 30.62 -11.28
C LEU A 177 -22.26 30.04 -9.87
N GLN A 178 -22.73 28.81 -9.70
CA GLN A 178 -22.58 28.04 -8.48
C GLN A 178 -21.19 27.40 -8.44
N PRO A 179 -20.32 27.76 -7.47
CA PRO A 179 -19.05 27.07 -7.28
C PRO A 179 -19.28 25.67 -6.75
N TYR A 180 -18.33 24.77 -7.00
CA TYR A 180 -18.39 23.43 -6.43
C TYR A 180 -18.07 23.47 -4.92
N PRO A 181 -18.80 22.72 -4.08
CA PRO A 181 -18.60 22.72 -2.63
C PRO A 181 -17.17 22.42 -2.19
N ALA A 182 -16.48 21.53 -2.91
CA ALA A 182 -15.09 21.19 -2.61
C ALA A 182 -14.14 22.38 -2.79
N GLN A 183 -14.31 23.17 -3.86
CA GLN A 183 -13.49 24.37 -4.08
C GLN A 183 -13.72 25.42 -2.99
N MET A 184 -14.97 25.59 -2.56
CA MET A 184 -15.31 26.46 -1.43
C MET A 184 -14.65 25.98 -0.13
N ALA A 185 -14.70 24.67 0.15
CA ALA A 185 -14.06 24.07 1.31
C ALA A 185 -12.53 24.25 1.29
N TRP A 186 -11.89 24.06 0.14
CA TRP A 186 -10.46 24.32 -0.03
C TRP A 186 -10.11 25.80 0.11
N GLY A 187 -10.91 26.70 -0.45
CA GLY A 187 -10.77 28.14 -0.27
C GLY A 187 -10.87 28.55 1.20
N ALA A 188 -11.83 27.98 1.93
CA ALA A 188 -11.97 28.17 3.37
C ALA A 188 -10.74 27.69 4.13
N LEU A 189 -10.29 26.47 3.84
CA LEU A 189 -9.14 25.89 4.50
C LEU A 189 -7.86 26.70 4.23
N ALA A 190 -7.63 27.12 2.99
CA ALA A 190 -6.50 27.97 2.62
C ALA A 190 -6.49 29.30 3.40
N GLY A 191 -7.66 29.97 3.50
CA GLY A 191 -7.79 31.22 4.25
C GLY A 191 -7.45 31.08 5.73
N GLY A 192 -8.00 30.06 6.38
CA GLY A 192 -7.71 29.75 7.79
C GLY A 192 -6.25 29.34 8.02
N LEU A 193 -5.69 28.46 7.18
CA LEU A 193 -4.30 28.00 7.32
C LEU A 193 -3.30 29.13 7.05
N LEU A 194 -3.53 29.99 6.06
CA LEU A 194 -2.69 31.15 5.79
C LEU A 194 -2.68 32.11 6.99
N PHE A 195 -3.85 32.35 7.59
CA PHE A 195 -3.96 33.16 8.80
C PHE A 195 -3.11 32.57 9.93
N LEU A 196 -3.25 31.26 10.19
CA LEU A 196 -2.43 30.58 11.20
C LEU A 196 -0.94 30.68 10.90
N ALA A 197 -0.51 30.42 9.67
CA ALA A 197 0.90 30.47 9.26
C ALA A 197 1.55 31.84 9.52
N LEU A 198 0.83 32.93 9.24
CA LEU A 198 1.32 34.30 9.39
C LEU A 198 1.36 34.77 10.85
N THR A 199 0.51 34.23 11.71
CA THR A 199 0.35 34.71 13.09
C THR A 199 1.40 34.16 14.07
N GLY A 200 2.06 33.04 13.74
CA GLY A 200 3.08 32.43 14.61
C GLY A 200 4.49 33.00 14.48
N VAL A 201 4.71 34.05 13.67
CA VAL A 201 6.02 34.73 13.48
C VAL A 201 6.41 35.63 14.67
N ARG A 202 5.65 35.59 15.78
CA ARG A 202 5.71 36.56 16.89
C ARG A 202 6.75 36.23 17.98
N GLY A 203 8.03 36.16 17.62
CA GLY A 203 9.16 36.01 18.56
C GLY A 203 9.93 37.29 18.93
N GLY A 204 9.66 38.45 18.30
CA GLY A 204 10.44 39.68 18.48
C GLY A 204 9.70 40.83 19.17
N ARG A 205 10.45 41.64 19.96
CA ARG A 205 10.02 42.88 20.65
C ARG A 205 9.53 43.98 19.67
N THR A 206 8.38 43.80 19.01
CA THR A 206 7.73 44.86 18.22
C THR A 206 6.52 45.47 18.93
N VAL A 207 6.31 46.77 18.67
CA VAL A 207 5.30 47.67 19.24
C VAL A 207 3.87 47.12 19.08
N ARG A 208 3.03 47.27 20.11
CA ARG A 208 1.73 46.59 20.31
C ARG A 208 0.70 46.78 19.18
N TRP A 209 0.69 47.92 18.48
CA TRP A 209 -0.29 48.24 17.41
C TRP A 209 0.15 47.73 16.03
N LEU A 210 1.45 47.78 15.71
CA LEU A 210 2.04 47.19 14.50
C LEU A 210 1.87 45.67 14.41
N ARG A 211 1.57 45.01 15.54
CA ARG A 211 1.27 43.57 15.61
C ARG A 211 0.00 43.14 14.90
N PHE A 212 -0.96 44.04 14.67
CA PHE A 212 -2.24 43.70 14.03
C PHE A 212 -2.29 44.06 12.54
N VAL A 213 -1.67 45.18 12.15
CA VAL A 213 -1.75 45.69 10.76
C VAL A 213 -0.89 44.88 9.79
N ALA A 214 0.33 44.52 10.18
CA ALA A 214 1.25 43.76 9.32
C ALA A 214 0.72 42.35 8.93
N PRO A 215 0.21 41.50 9.85
CA PRO A 215 -0.29 40.18 9.48
C PRO A 215 -1.59 40.25 8.67
N LEU A 216 -2.45 41.26 8.90
CA LEU A 216 -3.65 41.44 8.07
C LEU A 216 -3.27 41.78 6.62
N ARG A 217 -2.33 42.72 6.42
CA ARG A 217 -1.83 43.05 5.07
C ARG A 217 -1.18 41.85 4.39
N ALA A 218 -0.32 41.12 5.10
CA ALA A 218 0.31 39.90 4.57
C ALA A 218 -0.72 38.82 4.23
N TRP A 219 -1.76 38.66 5.05
CA TRP A 219 -2.85 37.71 4.79
C TRP A 219 -3.66 38.12 3.56
N ILE A 220 -4.01 39.41 3.43
CA ILE A 220 -4.70 39.92 2.24
C ILE A 220 -3.86 39.66 0.98
N VAL A 221 -2.58 40.03 0.99
CA VAL A 221 -1.66 39.79 -0.14
C VAL A 221 -1.55 38.30 -0.46
N GLY A 222 -1.40 37.44 0.55
CA GLY A 222 -1.34 35.99 0.36
C GLY A 222 -2.64 35.42 -0.20
N MET A 223 -3.80 35.89 0.27
CA MET A 223 -5.09 35.50 -0.29
C MET A 223 -5.26 35.95 -1.74
N LEU A 224 -4.87 37.18 -2.07
CA LEU A 224 -4.88 37.67 -3.44
C LEU A 224 -3.95 36.84 -4.34
N LEU A 225 -2.78 36.44 -3.84
CA LEU A 225 -1.87 35.53 -4.56
C LEU A 225 -2.50 34.16 -4.79
N ILE A 226 -3.11 33.54 -3.75
CA ILE A 226 -3.82 32.27 -3.89
C ILE A 226 -4.97 32.40 -4.90
N GLY A 227 -5.72 33.50 -4.83
CA GLY A 227 -6.78 33.83 -5.78
C GLY A 227 -6.28 33.98 -7.21
N ALA A 228 -5.16 34.69 -7.42
CA ALA A 228 -4.51 34.83 -8.72
C ALA A 228 -4.02 33.47 -9.24
N LEU A 229 -3.38 32.65 -8.40
CA LEU A 229 -2.95 31.31 -8.78
C LEU A 229 -4.14 30.44 -9.19
N TYR A 230 -5.21 30.44 -8.40
CA TYR A 230 -6.46 29.74 -8.74
C TYR A 230 -7.05 30.25 -10.06
N LEU A 231 -7.11 31.56 -10.23
CA LEU A 231 -7.67 32.18 -11.42
C LEU A 231 -6.85 31.81 -12.67
N PHE A 232 -5.53 31.91 -12.64
CA PHE A 232 -4.71 31.70 -13.84
C PHE A 232 -4.35 30.25 -14.12
N PHE A 233 -4.04 29.44 -13.10
CA PHE A 233 -3.54 28.08 -13.31
C PHE A 233 -4.60 26.99 -13.16
N TYR A 234 -5.77 27.31 -12.63
CA TYR A 234 -6.89 26.37 -12.56
C TYR A 234 -8.04 26.81 -13.48
N ARG A 235 -8.46 28.08 -13.39
CA ARG A 235 -9.72 28.57 -13.99
C ARG A 235 -9.58 29.13 -15.42
N LEU A 236 -8.73 30.10 -15.68
CA LEU A 236 -8.59 30.79 -16.97
C LEU A 236 -7.62 30.10 -17.93
N GLN A 237 -6.54 29.52 -17.41
CA GLN A 237 -5.53 28.78 -18.18
C GLN A 237 -4.95 29.53 -19.42
N PRO A 238 -4.56 30.82 -19.32
CA PRO A 238 -4.21 31.61 -20.50
C PRO A 238 -2.89 31.20 -21.18
N ALA A 239 -1.94 30.62 -20.45
CA ALA A 239 -0.60 30.30 -20.93
C ALA A 239 -0.30 28.79 -20.98
N TYR A 240 -1.15 27.97 -20.35
CA TYR A 240 -0.91 26.54 -20.18
C TYR A 240 -2.25 25.81 -20.36
N PRO A 241 -2.39 24.90 -21.35
CA PRO A 241 -3.68 24.28 -21.65
C PRO A 241 -4.13 23.28 -20.57
N TYR A 242 -3.39 23.10 -19.48
CA TYR A 242 -3.66 22.09 -18.46
C TYR A 242 -4.02 22.74 -17.10
N PRO A 243 -5.18 22.40 -16.50
CA PRO A 243 -5.51 22.84 -15.16
C PRO A 243 -4.56 22.17 -14.17
N LEU A 244 -3.99 22.97 -13.27
CA LEU A 244 -3.36 22.45 -12.06
C LEU A 244 -4.46 22.00 -11.09
N ARG A 245 -5.08 20.85 -11.37
CA ARG A 245 -6.24 20.35 -10.63
C ARG A 245 -5.99 20.16 -9.14
N GLY A 246 -4.76 19.80 -8.79
CA GLY A 246 -4.29 19.70 -7.42
C GLY A 246 -3.85 21.03 -6.79
N LEU A 247 -4.07 22.18 -7.42
CA LEU A 247 -3.53 23.46 -6.94
C LEU A 247 -4.07 23.85 -5.56
N LEU A 248 -5.39 23.95 -5.39
CA LEU A 248 -5.97 24.35 -4.09
C LEU A 248 -5.68 23.32 -2.98
N PRO A 249 -5.85 22.00 -3.21
CA PRO A 249 -5.39 20.99 -2.25
C PRO A 249 -3.89 21.09 -1.94
N GLY A 250 -3.05 21.32 -2.95
CA GLY A 250 -1.60 21.47 -2.81
C GLY A 250 -1.20 22.71 -2.01
N VAL A 251 -1.88 23.84 -2.24
CA VAL A 251 -1.74 25.06 -1.43
C VAL A 251 -2.14 24.79 0.02
N CYS A 252 -3.27 24.13 0.25
CA CYS A 252 -3.70 23.75 1.60
C CYS A 252 -2.70 22.80 2.27
N ALA A 253 -2.17 21.82 1.55
CA ALA A 253 -1.16 20.91 2.06
C ALA A 253 0.15 21.65 2.43
N LEU A 254 0.60 22.58 1.58
CA LEU A 254 1.78 23.41 1.85
C LEU A 254 1.56 24.32 3.07
N LEU A 255 0.44 25.04 3.14
CA LEU A 255 0.11 25.88 4.29
C LEU A 255 -0.05 25.05 5.56
N GLY A 256 -0.69 23.88 5.47
CA GLY A 256 -0.82 22.92 6.55
C GLY A 256 0.54 22.42 7.06
N ALA A 257 1.47 22.14 6.15
CA ALA A 257 2.85 21.78 6.49
C ALA A 257 3.56 22.92 7.23
N ILE A 258 3.42 24.17 6.76
CA ILE A 258 3.99 25.36 7.42
C ILE A 258 3.42 25.51 8.84
N VAL A 259 2.10 25.45 8.99
CA VAL A 259 1.42 25.53 10.29
C VAL A 259 1.89 24.39 11.22
N THR A 260 2.00 23.17 10.71
CA THR A 260 2.46 22.01 11.47
C THR A 260 3.92 22.17 11.91
N LEU A 261 4.80 22.68 11.05
CA LEU A 261 6.21 22.99 11.41
C LEU A 261 6.33 24.10 12.46
N GLN A 262 5.43 25.08 12.41
CA GLN A 262 5.43 26.23 13.29
C GLN A 262 4.92 25.88 14.69
N TYR A 263 3.74 25.24 14.76
CA TYR A 263 3.03 24.97 16.02
C TYR A 263 3.18 23.54 16.53
N GLY A 264 3.53 22.59 15.66
CA GLY A 264 3.67 21.18 16.00
C GLY A 264 4.66 20.91 17.15
N PRO A 265 5.83 21.58 17.25
CA PRO A 265 6.73 21.38 18.39
C PRO A 265 6.09 21.75 19.73
N ALA A 266 5.37 22.89 19.78
CA ALA A 266 4.68 23.32 20.98
C ALA A 266 3.50 22.39 21.31
N LEU A 267 2.79 21.90 20.29
CA LEU A 267 1.71 20.93 20.46
C LEU A 267 2.24 19.58 20.99
N ALA A 268 3.33 19.07 20.41
CA ALA A 268 3.97 17.82 20.85
C ALA A 268 4.52 17.93 22.28
N ALA A 269 5.02 19.10 22.69
CA ALA A 269 5.44 19.36 24.06
C ALA A 269 4.25 19.36 25.04
N ARG A 270 3.10 19.89 24.64
CA ARG A 270 1.87 19.93 25.46
C ARG A 270 1.12 18.61 25.49
N LEU A 271 1.19 17.83 24.41
CA LEU A 271 0.55 16.53 24.25
C LEU A 271 1.59 15.48 23.87
N PRO A 272 2.38 14.97 24.83
CA PRO A 272 3.41 13.95 24.56
C PRO A 272 2.88 12.63 23.99
N ILE A 273 1.57 12.38 24.13
CA ILE A 273 0.84 11.24 23.58
C ILE A 273 0.46 11.45 22.11
N LEU A 274 0.61 12.66 21.55
CA LEU A 274 0.18 12.98 20.18
C LEU A 274 0.78 12.02 19.14
N PRO A 275 2.07 11.63 19.19
CA PRO A 275 2.58 10.65 18.24
C PRO A 275 1.92 9.28 18.35
N ASP A 276 1.55 8.85 19.56
CA ASP A 276 0.84 7.59 19.77
C ASP A 276 -0.58 7.67 19.17
N VAL A 277 -1.29 8.80 19.37
CA VAL A 277 -2.61 9.03 18.77
C VAL A 277 -2.52 9.06 17.24
N LEU A 278 -1.55 9.78 16.67
CA LEU A 278 -1.33 9.84 15.22
C LEU A 278 -1.01 8.46 14.64
N ALA A 279 -0.23 7.64 15.35
CA ALA A 279 0.07 6.27 14.93
C ALA A 279 -1.19 5.41 14.89
N VAL A 280 -1.98 5.39 15.97
CA VAL A 280 -3.22 4.60 16.06
C VAL A 280 -4.25 5.06 15.03
N SER A 281 -4.48 6.38 14.92
CA SER A 281 -5.40 6.94 13.92
C SER A 281 -4.92 6.67 12.49
N GLY A 282 -3.62 6.79 12.22
CA GLY A 282 -3.04 6.48 10.92
C GLY A 282 -3.21 5.01 10.54
N ILE A 283 -2.97 4.09 11.47
CA ILE A 283 -3.20 2.65 11.28
C ILE A 283 -4.69 2.38 11.01
N ALA A 284 -5.60 2.97 11.79
CA ALA A 284 -7.03 2.79 11.59
C ALA A 284 -7.50 3.28 10.21
N VAL A 285 -7.09 4.49 9.81
CA VAL A 285 -7.38 5.04 8.47
C VAL A 285 -6.81 4.14 7.37
N TRP A 286 -5.57 3.69 7.53
CA TRP A 286 -4.92 2.79 6.59
C TRP A 286 -5.68 1.46 6.45
N THR A 287 -6.07 0.84 7.57
CA THR A 287 -6.82 -0.42 7.57
C THR A 287 -8.20 -0.26 6.94
N THR A 288 -8.91 0.84 7.23
CA THR A 288 -10.17 1.15 6.56
C THR A 288 -9.97 1.32 5.05
N ALA A 289 -8.93 2.02 4.62
CA ALA A 289 -8.62 2.18 3.19
C ALA A 289 -8.30 0.85 2.51
N VAL A 290 -7.55 -0.05 3.16
CA VAL A 290 -7.29 -1.40 2.64
C VAL A 290 -8.57 -2.22 2.56
N LEU A 291 -9.44 -2.17 3.57
CA LEU A 291 -10.72 -2.90 3.56
C LEU A 291 -11.66 -2.39 2.46
N LEU A 292 -11.68 -1.08 2.20
CA LEU A 292 -12.42 -0.49 1.08
C LEU A 292 -11.83 -0.92 -0.27
N ALA A 293 -10.52 -0.82 -0.45
CA ALA A 293 -9.84 -1.27 -1.66
C ALA A 293 -10.02 -2.78 -1.91
N ALA A 294 -10.03 -3.58 -0.84
CA ALA A 294 -10.26 -5.01 -0.94
C ALA A 294 -11.63 -5.32 -1.55
N GLN A 295 -12.65 -4.44 -1.45
CA GLN A 295 -13.95 -4.66 -2.10
C GLN A 295 -13.86 -4.87 -3.61
N ASP A 296 -12.79 -4.38 -4.24
CA ASP A 296 -12.50 -4.56 -5.65
C ASP A 296 -11.64 -5.80 -5.96
N HIS A 297 -11.12 -6.46 -4.93
CA HIS A 297 -10.46 -7.75 -5.03
C HIS A 297 -11.52 -8.85 -4.94
N VAL A 298 -11.95 -9.35 -6.09
CA VAL A 298 -13.10 -10.24 -6.26
C VAL A 298 -12.72 -11.65 -6.73
N THR A 299 -11.52 -11.85 -7.25
CA THR A 299 -10.95 -13.15 -7.66
C THR A 299 -9.43 -13.17 -7.40
N LEU A 300 -8.77 -14.28 -7.72
CA LEU A 300 -7.32 -14.42 -7.57
C LEU A 300 -6.55 -13.56 -8.59
N SER A 301 -5.52 -12.88 -8.11
CA SER A 301 -4.59 -12.08 -8.91
C SER A 301 -3.51 -12.98 -9.53
N VAL A 302 -3.36 -12.93 -10.86
CA VAL A 302 -2.44 -13.80 -11.64
C VAL A 302 -1.63 -13.02 -12.71
N PRO A 303 -0.44 -13.52 -13.11
CA PRO A 303 0.34 -14.57 -12.45
C PRO A 303 0.83 -14.06 -11.10
N GLY A 304 0.68 -14.85 -10.03
CA GLY A 304 0.88 -14.30 -8.70
C GLY A 304 0.97 -15.29 -7.56
N VAL A 305 1.15 -14.68 -6.40
CA VAL A 305 1.29 -15.24 -5.05
C VAL A 305 0.10 -16.07 -4.60
N GLU A 306 -1.08 -15.83 -5.17
CA GLU A 306 -2.35 -16.39 -4.70
C GLU A 306 -2.64 -17.79 -5.25
N LYS A 307 -1.77 -18.37 -6.08
CA LYS A 307 -1.93 -19.76 -6.55
C LYS A 307 -2.03 -20.75 -5.38
N ASP A 308 -1.26 -20.50 -4.32
CA ASP A 308 -1.22 -21.32 -3.11
C ASP A 308 -2.56 -21.25 -2.33
N PHE A 309 -3.37 -20.22 -2.56
CA PHE A 309 -4.65 -20.01 -1.88
C PHE A 309 -5.63 -21.17 -2.05
N ARG A 310 -5.60 -21.85 -3.20
CA ARG A 310 -6.48 -22.98 -3.50
C ARG A 310 -6.32 -24.11 -2.49
N VAL A 311 -5.10 -24.35 -2.04
CA VAL A 311 -4.79 -25.38 -1.04
C VAL A 311 -5.32 -24.97 0.33
N PHE A 312 -5.06 -23.72 0.73
CA PHE A 312 -5.54 -23.18 2.01
C PHE A 312 -7.08 -23.18 2.11
N ALA A 313 -7.76 -22.66 1.09
CA ALA A 313 -9.21 -22.58 1.05
C ALA A 313 -9.87 -23.96 1.08
N THR A 314 -9.28 -24.95 0.39
CA THR A 314 -9.80 -26.32 0.38
C THR A 314 -9.68 -26.98 1.76
N ARG A 315 -8.60 -26.71 2.49
CA ARG A 315 -8.42 -27.22 3.86
C ARG A 315 -9.30 -26.52 4.89
N ALA A 316 -9.65 -25.26 4.67
CA ALA A 316 -10.45 -24.46 5.59
C ALA A 316 -11.94 -24.82 5.63
N VAL A 317 -12.41 -25.72 4.75
CA VAL A 317 -13.83 -26.13 4.68
C VAL A 317 -14.26 -26.89 5.93
N ASP A 318 -13.35 -27.64 6.56
CA ASP A 318 -13.62 -28.43 7.76
C ASP A 318 -12.39 -28.46 8.68
N LEU A 319 -12.63 -28.42 9.99
CA LEU A 319 -11.60 -28.51 11.01
C LEU A 319 -10.80 -29.82 10.90
N ALA A 320 -11.44 -30.92 10.49
CA ALA A 320 -10.72 -32.18 10.29
C ALA A 320 -9.68 -32.08 9.16
N LEU A 321 -9.94 -31.30 8.11
CA LEU A 321 -8.99 -31.05 7.02
C LEU A 321 -7.91 -30.04 7.39
N VAL A 322 -8.25 -29.06 8.24
CA VAL A 322 -7.26 -28.16 8.85
C VAL A 322 -6.25 -28.97 9.66
N LEU A 323 -6.73 -29.90 10.50
CA LEU A 323 -5.93 -30.74 11.39
C LEU A 323 -5.33 -31.97 10.71
N ARG A 324 -5.05 -31.91 9.40
CA ARG A 324 -4.25 -32.92 8.67
C ARG A 324 -2.87 -32.39 8.33
N ALA A 325 -1.88 -33.27 8.34
CA ALA A 325 -0.53 -32.92 7.92
C ALA A 325 -0.51 -32.58 6.42
N ASP A 326 0.31 -31.59 6.07
CA ASP A 326 0.54 -31.14 4.71
C ASP A 326 2.00 -30.70 4.62
N GLY A 327 2.71 -31.22 3.63
CA GLY A 327 4.16 -31.05 3.53
C GLY A 327 4.57 -29.64 3.10
N PHE A 328 3.71 -28.88 2.43
CA PHE A 328 4.04 -27.54 1.96
C PHE A 328 3.53 -26.46 2.92
N TYR A 329 2.45 -26.73 3.65
CA TYR A 329 1.72 -25.72 4.39
C TYR A 329 1.36 -26.13 5.81
N ASN A 330 1.79 -25.32 6.78
CA ASN A 330 1.35 -25.48 8.16
C ASN A 330 -0.12 -25.10 8.34
N LEU A 331 -0.75 -25.65 9.38
CA LEU A 331 -2.20 -25.58 9.62
C LEU A 331 -2.69 -24.18 10.02
N GLY A 332 -1.81 -23.27 10.41
CA GLY A 332 -2.17 -22.00 11.03
C GLY A 332 -3.00 -21.10 10.11
N TYR A 333 -2.63 -20.95 8.84
CA TYR A 333 -3.41 -20.12 7.92
C TYR A 333 -4.77 -20.76 7.55
N PRO A 334 -4.86 -22.07 7.19
CA PRO A 334 -6.14 -22.76 7.08
C PRO A 334 -7.02 -22.65 8.33
N PHE A 335 -6.43 -22.73 9.53
CA PHE A 335 -7.16 -22.57 10.77
C PHE A 335 -7.73 -21.15 10.93
N LEU A 336 -6.96 -20.12 10.58
CA LEU A 336 -7.45 -18.74 10.57
C LEU A 336 -8.61 -18.58 9.58
N LEU A 337 -8.51 -19.14 8.38
CA LEU A 337 -9.60 -19.11 7.39
C LEU A 337 -10.88 -19.76 7.95
N TRP A 338 -10.75 -20.95 8.55
CA TRP A 338 -11.87 -21.65 9.19
C TRP A 338 -12.49 -20.81 10.32
N LEU A 339 -11.66 -20.19 11.17
CA LEU A 339 -12.09 -19.34 12.28
C LEU A 339 -12.85 -18.08 11.83
N PHE A 340 -12.45 -17.48 10.71
CA PHE A 340 -13.06 -16.26 10.15
C PHE A 340 -14.17 -16.53 9.13
N ALA A 341 -14.36 -17.78 8.71
CA ALA A 341 -15.41 -18.17 7.79
C ALA A 341 -16.82 -17.72 8.23
N PRO A 342 -17.22 -17.81 9.53
CA PRO A 342 -18.54 -17.35 9.98
C PRO A 342 -18.78 -15.85 9.76
N LEU A 343 -17.73 -15.03 9.82
CA LEU A 343 -17.83 -13.57 9.59
C LEU A 343 -18.03 -13.20 8.11
N THR A 344 -17.94 -14.19 7.21
CA THR A 344 -17.90 -14.00 5.76
C THR A 344 -18.82 -14.98 5.03
N ALA A 345 -19.90 -15.42 5.70
CA ALA A 345 -20.89 -16.35 5.17
C ALA A 345 -20.28 -17.68 4.67
N GLY A 346 -19.20 -18.14 5.29
CA GLY A 346 -18.48 -19.35 4.88
C GLY A 346 -17.57 -19.17 3.67
N ASN A 347 -17.40 -17.95 3.13
CA ASN A 347 -16.54 -17.71 1.97
C ASN A 347 -15.06 -17.61 2.39
N PRO A 348 -14.19 -18.59 2.06
CA PRO A 348 -12.78 -18.55 2.45
C PRO A 348 -12.02 -17.38 1.80
N PHE A 349 -12.40 -16.96 0.59
CA PHE A 349 -11.74 -15.83 -0.10
C PHE A 349 -12.03 -14.50 0.61
N LEU A 350 -13.27 -14.27 1.04
CA LEU A 350 -13.62 -13.09 1.82
C LEU A 350 -12.99 -13.13 3.22
N ALA A 351 -12.93 -14.30 3.86
CA ALA A 351 -12.22 -14.49 5.13
C ALA A 351 -10.74 -14.13 4.98
N ALA A 352 -10.10 -14.59 3.90
CA ALA A 352 -8.70 -14.30 3.60
C ALA A 352 -8.42 -12.80 3.42
N ARG A 353 -9.31 -12.07 2.71
CA ARG A 353 -9.20 -10.62 2.56
C ARG A 353 -9.25 -9.89 3.91
N LEU A 354 -10.17 -10.30 4.78
CA LEU A 354 -10.29 -9.74 6.12
C LEU A 354 -9.03 -10.05 6.96
N ILE A 355 -8.55 -11.29 6.92
CA ILE A 355 -7.33 -11.71 7.62
C ILE A 355 -6.11 -10.92 7.13
N ALA A 356 -5.95 -10.73 5.82
CA ALA A 356 -4.83 -9.97 5.25
C ALA A 356 -4.82 -8.51 5.74
N ALA A 357 -5.98 -7.84 5.73
CA ALA A 357 -6.11 -6.47 6.21
C ALA A 357 -5.84 -6.34 7.72
N LEU A 358 -6.35 -7.28 8.53
CA LEU A 358 -6.11 -7.31 9.98
C LEU A 358 -4.65 -7.66 10.32
N ALA A 359 -4.02 -8.53 9.53
CA ALA A 359 -2.60 -8.83 9.66
C ALA A 359 -1.74 -7.61 9.29
N GLY A 360 -2.11 -6.86 8.25
CA GLY A 360 -1.48 -5.58 7.93
C GLY A 360 -1.58 -4.56 9.07
N MET A 361 -2.77 -4.43 9.67
CA MET A 361 -2.99 -3.61 10.88
C MET A 361 -2.07 -4.03 12.03
N LEU A 362 -1.99 -5.33 12.32
CA LEU A 362 -1.13 -5.88 13.37
C LEU A 362 0.35 -5.64 13.08
N MET A 363 0.80 -5.84 11.83
CA MET A 363 2.17 -5.60 11.40
C MET A 363 2.56 -4.14 11.59
N LEU A 364 1.72 -3.19 11.18
CA LEU A 364 1.97 -1.75 11.39
C LEU A 364 2.01 -1.37 12.87
N GLY A 365 1.08 -1.91 13.67
CA GLY A 365 1.05 -1.69 15.12
C GLY A 365 2.30 -2.24 15.83
N ALA A 366 2.71 -3.46 15.48
CA ALA A 366 3.92 -4.09 16.00
C ALA A 366 5.19 -3.36 15.54
N ALA A 367 5.24 -2.88 14.29
CA ALA A 367 6.37 -2.11 13.78
C ALA A 367 6.50 -0.75 14.48
N TRP A 368 5.39 -0.05 14.71
CA TRP A 368 5.34 1.16 15.53
C TRP A 368 5.88 0.89 16.94
N TRP A 369 5.41 -0.18 17.58
CA TRP A 369 5.85 -0.56 18.92
C TRP A 369 7.35 -0.88 18.96
N LEU A 370 7.84 -1.69 18.01
CA LEU A 370 9.26 -1.98 17.86
C LEU A 370 10.07 -0.69 17.70
N ALA A 371 9.72 0.17 16.74
CA ALA A 371 10.43 1.42 16.51
C ALA A 371 10.40 2.35 17.72
N ARG A 372 9.29 2.41 18.46
CA ARG A 372 9.15 3.22 19.68
C ARG A 372 10.08 2.74 20.79
N CYS A 373 10.25 1.43 20.96
CA CYS A 373 11.18 0.86 21.93
C CYS A 373 12.65 1.21 21.60
N LEU A 374 12.98 1.37 20.31
CA LEU A 374 14.37 1.53 19.85
C LEU A 374 14.77 2.99 19.67
N LEU A 375 13.86 3.81 19.15
CA LEU A 375 14.14 5.16 18.65
C LEU A 375 13.31 6.25 19.35
N GLY A 376 12.31 5.87 20.14
CA GLY A 376 11.33 6.78 20.73
C GLY A 376 10.17 7.12 19.80
N ARG A 377 9.20 7.90 20.32
CA ARG A 377 7.91 8.19 19.67
C ARG A 377 8.02 8.88 18.31
N GLY A 378 8.86 9.91 18.21
CA GLY A 378 8.97 10.69 16.97
C GLY A 378 9.48 9.85 15.80
N PRO A 379 10.66 9.20 15.91
CA PRO A 379 11.21 8.44 14.79
C PRO A 379 10.38 7.20 14.47
N ALA A 380 9.70 6.64 15.47
CA ALA A 380 8.73 5.58 15.23
C ALA A 380 7.62 6.00 14.25
N LEU A 381 7.26 7.30 14.20
CA LEU A 381 6.22 7.77 13.27
C LEU A 381 6.75 7.78 11.85
N ALA A 382 8.02 8.15 11.67
CA ALA A 382 8.67 8.05 10.38
C ALA A 382 8.72 6.59 9.90
N ALA A 383 9.08 5.63 10.78
CA ALA A 383 9.06 4.20 10.44
C ALA A 383 7.65 3.72 10.05
N LEU A 384 6.62 4.15 10.77
CA LEU A 384 5.23 3.82 10.48
C LEU A 384 4.76 4.39 9.13
N VAL A 385 5.07 5.67 8.84
CA VAL A 385 4.75 6.31 7.55
C VAL A 385 5.44 5.57 6.40
N VAL A 386 6.72 5.24 6.57
CA VAL A 386 7.50 4.47 5.59
C VAL A 386 6.84 3.12 5.29
N LEU A 387 6.36 2.39 6.30
CA LEU A 387 5.70 1.10 6.09
C LEU A 387 4.28 1.24 5.53
N GLY A 388 3.46 2.10 6.13
CA GLY A 388 2.05 2.25 5.73
C GLY A 388 1.89 2.75 4.30
N LEU A 389 2.83 3.57 3.82
CA LEU A 389 2.82 4.06 2.44
C LEU A 389 3.70 3.23 1.49
N ASN A 390 4.24 2.10 1.94
CA ASN A 390 5.02 1.21 1.07
C ASN A 390 4.08 0.37 0.19
N PRO A 391 4.18 0.44 -1.14
CA PRO A 391 3.36 -0.38 -2.04
C PRO A 391 3.47 -1.87 -1.74
N PHE A 392 4.67 -2.34 -1.38
CA PHE A 392 4.90 -3.74 -1.03
C PHE A 392 4.07 -4.16 0.20
N VAL A 393 4.03 -3.36 1.27
CA VAL A 393 3.22 -3.70 2.45
C VAL A 393 1.72 -3.67 2.13
N VAL A 394 1.27 -2.69 1.36
CA VAL A 394 -0.16 -2.55 0.97
C VAL A 394 -0.60 -3.70 0.08
N GLN A 395 0.23 -4.12 -0.87
CA GLN A 395 -0.02 -5.25 -1.75
C GLN A 395 -0.30 -6.53 -0.95
N TYR A 396 0.55 -6.88 0.01
CA TYR A 396 0.35 -8.10 0.81
C TYR A 396 -0.75 -7.96 1.86
N ALA A 397 -1.22 -6.74 2.15
CA ALA A 397 -2.41 -6.53 2.96
C ALA A 397 -3.72 -6.78 2.19
N LEU A 398 -3.63 -6.87 0.86
CA LEU A 398 -4.74 -7.24 -0.02
C LEU A 398 -4.67 -8.69 -0.48
N TYR A 399 -3.46 -9.21 -0.76
CA TYR A 399 -3.33 -10.58 -1.24
C TYR A 399 -3.88 -11.62 -0.23
N VAL A 400 -4.62 -12.59 -0.76
CA VAL A 400 -5.17 -13.73 -0.03
C VAL A 400 -4.11 -14.81 0.17
N GLY A 401 -3.26 -14.64 1.19
CA GLY A 401 -2.19 -15.58 1.48
C GLY A 401 -1.65 -15.50 2.90
N SER A 402 -0.74 -16.43 3.23
CA SER A 402 -0.14 -16.55 4.56
C SER A 402 1.03 -15.59 4.78
N ASP A 403 1.50 -14.87 3.76
CA ASP A 403 2.65 -13.94 3.83
C ASP A 403 2.46 -12.83 4.87
N MET A 404 1.33 -12.11 4.82
CA MET A 404 1.08 -10.98 5.72
C MET A 404 0.82 -11.42 7.18
N PRO A 405 -0.01 -12.44 7.47
CA PRO A 405 -0.14 -12.97 8.84
C PRO A 405 1.20 -13.43 9.42
N PHE A 406 2.03 -14.07 8.61
CA PHE A 406 3.36 -14.50 9.00
C PHE A 406 4.26 -13.31 9.35
N ALA A 407 4.35 -12.31 8.46
CA ALA A 407 5.15 -11.10 8.70
C ALA A 407 4.67 -10.33 9.94
N ALA A 408 3.36 -10.23 10.16
CA ALA A 408 2.77 -9.60 11.34
C ALA A 408 3.22 -10.27 12.63
N LEU A 409 3.17 -11.61 12.70
CA LEU A 409 3.59 -12.39 13.87
C LEU A 409 5.09 -12.30 14.11
N CYS A 410 5.92 -12.37 13.06
CA CYS A 410 7.36 -12.11 13.17
C CYS A 410 7.64 -10.73 13.77
N THR A 411 6.97 -9.70 13.26
CA THR A 411 7.13 -8.31 13.72
C THR A 411 6.71 -8.16 15.18
N LEU A 412 5.58 -8.79 15.56
CA LEU A 412 5.09 -8.80 16.93
C LEU A 412 6.08 -9.48 17.88
N THR A 413 6.66 -10.62 17.51
CA THR A 413 7.73 -11.27 18.29
C THR A 413 8.91 -10.33 18.50
N LEU A 414 9.39 -9.65 17.45
CA LEU A 414 10.50 -8.70 17.56
C LEU A 414 10.14 -7.53 18.49
N ALA A 415 8.95 -6.97 18.38
CA ALA A 415 8.46 -5.88 19.22
C ALA A 415 8.38 -6.29 20.70
N LEU A 416 7.86 -7.50 20.97
CA LEU A 416 7.75 -8.07 22.32
C LEU A 416 9.12 -8.33 22.94
N LEU A 417 10.07 -8.88 22.18
CA LEU A 417 11.45 -9.08 22.64
C LEU A 417 12.15 -7.74 22.93
N ALA A 418 11.98 -6.75 22.06
CA ALA A 418 12.51 -5.40 22.28
C ALA A 418 11.87 -4.73 23.51
N SER A 419 10.57 -4.90 23.74
CA SER A 419 9.88 -4.39 24.93
C SER A 419 10.31 -5.13 26.20
N HIS A 420 10.54 -6.45 26.12
CA HIS A 420 11.07 -7.24 27.23
C HIS A 420 12.43 -6.71 27.67
N ARG A 421 13.31 -6.34 26.73
CA ARG A 421 14.60 -5.71 27.07
C ARG A 421 14.43 -4.50 27.96
N ALA A 422 13.43 -3.67 27.70
CA ALA A 422 13.19 -2.44 28.44
C ALA A 422 12.52 -2.68 29.81
N GLN A 423 11.66 -3.69 29.93
CA GLN A 423 10.80 -3.88 31.12
C GLN A 423 11.15 -5.11 31.97
N GLY A 424 11.89 -6.08 31.43
CA GLY A 424 12.22 -7.34 32.09
C GLY A 424 11.02 -8.26 32.39
N SER A 425 9.84 -8.01 31.82
CA SER A 425 8.60 -8.71 32.19
C SER A 425 8.53 -10.15 31.66
N LEU A 426 8.26 -11.10 32.55
CA LEU A 426 8.06 -12.51 32.21
C LEU A 426 6.91 -12.73 31.21
N TRP A 427 5.84 -11.94 31.34
CA TRP A 427 4.68 -12.02 30.45
C TRP A 427 5.06 -11.65 29.01
N LEU A 428 5.94 -10.65 28.82
CA LEU A 428 6.43 -10.29 27.49
C LEU A 428 7.28 -11.41 26.88
N ALA A 429 8.04 -12.16 27.69
CA ALA A 429 8.79 -13.33 27.22
C ALA A 429 7.84 -14.45 26.77
N ALA A 430 6.81 -14.75 27.57
CA ALA A 430 5.79 -15.74 27.21
C ALA A 430 5.02 -15.35 25.93
N LEU A 431 4.56 -14.09 25.85
CA LEU A 431 3.88 -13.59 24.66
C LEU A 431 4.77 -13.61 23.40
N ALA A 432 6.07 -13.26 23.54
CA ALA A 432 7.01 -13.33 22.43
C ALA A 432 7.17 -14.77 21.91
N GLY A 433 7.25 -15.73 22.84
CA GLY A 433 7.32 -17.17 22.53
C GLY A 433 6.06 -17.66 21.84
N GLY A 434 4.89 -17.33 22.39
CA GLY A 434 3.60 -17.65 21.79
C GLY A 434 3.45 -17.08 20.37
N ALA A 435 3.77 -15.80 20.16
CA ALA A 435 3.73 -15.17 18.84
C ALA A 435 4.69 -15.85 17.85
N ALA A 436 5.88 -16.25 18.29
CA ALA A 436 6.84 -16.98 17.47
C ALA A 436 6.33 -18.38 17.10
N GLY A 437 5.70 -19.09 18.03
CA GLY A 437 5.08 -20.39 17.78
C GLY A 437 3.90 -20.27 16.81
N CYS A 438 3.08 -19.23 16.94
CA CYS A 438 2.03 -18.92 15.97
C CYS A 438 2.60 -18.58 14.58
N ALA A 439 3.73 -17.86 14.49
CA ALA A 439 4.38 -17.61 13.21
C ALA A 439 4.82 -18.92 12.54
N PHE A 440 5.34 -19.88 13.33
CA PHE A 440 5.61 -21.24 12.85
C PHE A 440 4.33 -21.95 12.39
N LEU A 441 3.22 -21.86 13.13
CA LEU A 441 1.94 -22.43 12.65
C LEU A 441 1.50 -21.84 11.31
N VAL A 442 1.79 -20.58 11.01
CA VAL A 442 1.42 -19.96 9.73
C VAL A 442 2.38 -20.41 8.62
N ARG A 443 3.70 -20.44 8.86
CA ARG A 443 4.71 -20.91 7.88
C ARG A 443 5.92 -21.56 8.52
N HIS A 444 6.53 -22.50 7.79
CA HIS A 444 7.73 -23.23 8.23
C HIS A 444 8.91 -22.31 8.64
N PRO A 445 9.23 -21.21 7.91
CA PRO A 445 10.33 -20.32 8.32
C PRO A 445 10.13 -19.65 9.70
N GLY A 446 8.93 -19.67 10.27
CA GLY A 446 8.69 -19.21 11.64
C GLY A 446 9.48 -19.97 12.70
N VAL A 447 9.94 -21.20 12.40
CA VAL A 447 10.82 -21.96 13.28
C VAL A 447 12.11 -21.21 13.63
N LEU A 448 12.58 -20.33 12.74
CA LEU A 448 13.79 -19.52 12.95
C LEU A 448 13.68 -18.56 14.14
N LEU A 449 12.45 -18.18 14.53
CA LEU A 449 12.23 -17.31 15.69
C LEU A 449 12.55 -18.01 17.02
N PHE A 450 12.53 -19.34 17.08
CA PHE A 450 12.89 -20.09 18.28
C PHE A 450 14.37 -19.91 18.66
N PRO A 451 15.35 -20.34 17.84
CA PRO A 451 16.76 -20.14 18.15
C PRO A 451 17.12 -18.66 18.23
N PHE A 452 16.48 -17.80 17.43
CA PHE A 452 16.66 -16.36 17.50
C PHE A 452 16.23 -15.77 18.86
N GLY A 453 15.04 -16.12 19.35
CA GLY A 453 14.54 -15.65 20.65
C GLY A 453 15.42 -16.12 21.80
N VAL A 454 15.84 -17.38 21.80
CA VAL A 454 16.79 -17.91 22.79
C VAL A 454 18.11 -17.14 22.75
N PHE A 455 18.68 -16.93 21.55
CA PHE A 455 19.87 -16.11 21.36
C PHE A 455 19.70 -14.71 21.97
N VAL A 456 18.56 -14.07 21.75
CA VAL A 456 18.26 -12.73 22.28
C VAL A 456 18.31 -12.69 23.82
N PHE A 457 17.73 -13.66 24.52
CA PHE A 457 17.82 -13.70 25.99
C PHE A 457 19.25 -13.95 26.49
N LEU A 458 20.01 -14.81 25.80
CA LEU A 458 21.42 -15.06 26.12
C LEU A 458 22.28 -13.81 25.88
N TRP A 459 22.00 -13.07 24.80
CA TRP A 459 22.63 -11.80 24.49
C TRP A 459 22.37 -10.76 25.59
N MET A 460 21.11 -10.59 26.01
CA MET A 460 20.76 -9.66 27.10
C MET A 460 21.45 -10.04 28.42
N LYS A 461 21.56 -11.34 28.73
CA LYS A 461 22.30 -11.82 29.91
C LYS A 461 23.78 -11.43 29.85
N ARG A 462 24.40 -11.51 28.69
CA ARG A 462 25.81 -11.13 28.47
C ARG A 462 26.01 -9.63 28.71
N GLU A 463 25.22 -8.78 28.07
CA GLU A 463 25.32 -7.33 28.24
C GLU A 463 25.08 -6.90 29.69
N ALA A 464 24.12 -7.52 30.38
CA ALA A 464 23.87 -7.24 31.79
C ALA A 464 25.06 -7.63 32.70
N ARG A 465 25.85 -8.65 32.32
CA ARG A 465 27.08 -9.03 33.03
C ARG A 465 28.22 -8.05 32.74
N GLU A 466 28.40 -7.64 31.49
CA GLU A 466 29.44 -6.69 31.09
C GLU A 466 29.22 -5.32 31.77
N ALA A 467 27.98 -4.81 31.76
CA ALA A 467 27.62 -3.57 32.46
C ALA A 467 27.86 -3.64 33.99
N ARG A 468 27.65 -4.83 34.60
CA ARG A 468 27.98 -5.06 36.01
C ARG A 468 29.49 -5.13 36.25
N SER A 469 30.28 -5.71 35.34
CA SER A 469 31.74 -5.79 35.50
C SER A 469 32.39 -4.40 35.45
N GLU A 470 31.97 -3.57 34.51
CA GLU A 470 32.42 -2.16 34.42
C GLU A 470 31.95 -1.36 35.65
N GLY A 471 30.70 -1.55 36.07
CA GLY A 471 30.15 -0.90 37.26
C GLY A 471 30.78 -1.40 38.57
N SER A 472 31.15 -2.68 38.68
CA SER A 472 31.74 -3.29 39.88
C SER A 472 33.12 -2.70 40.17
N LYS A 473 33.93 -2.40 39.15
CA LYS A 473 35.20 -1.67 39.37
C LYS A 473 35.00 -0.26 39.96
N ALA A 474 33.87 0.38 39.69
CA ALA A 474 33.49 1.66 40.28
C ALA A 474 32.73 1.53 41.62
N ARG A 475 32.09 0.39 41.89
CA ARG A 475 31.22 0.12 43.07
C ARG A 475 31.86 -0.71 44.17
N GLU A 476 32.97 -1.40 43.90
CA GLU A 476 33.80 -2.11 44.89
C GLU A 476 34.39 -1.14 45.93
N ALA A 477 34.37 0.16 45.64
CA ALA A 477 34.67 1.23 46.59
C ALA A 477 33.48 1.65 47.49
N ARG A 478 32.24 1.16 47.31
CA ARG A 478 31.08 1.76 48.01
C ARG A 478 30.10 0.87 48.74
N ASP A 479 29.77 -0.38 48.37
CA ASP A 479 29.03 -1.22 49.35
C ASP A 479 28.79 -2.68 48.96
N LYS A 480 29.05 -3.54 49.95
CA LYS A 480 28.71 -4.96 50.01
C LYS A 480 27.32 -5.12 50.63
N ARG A 481 26.20 -4.96 49.90
CA ARG A 481 24.91 -5.42 50.47
C ARG A 481 23.69 -5.67 49.58
N LEU A 482 23.78 -5.71 48.24
CA LEU A 482 22.62 -6.10 47.43
C LEU A 482 22.97 -7.14 46.35
N THR A 483 22.92 -8.40 46.76
CA THR A 483 22.93 -9.60 45.92
C THR A 483 21.63 -9.70 45.10
N PHE A 484 21.54 -8.92 44.01
CA PHE A 484 20.47 -9.11 43.02
C PHE A 484 20.75 -10.33 42.14
N ASN A 485 19.96 -11.37 42.40
CA ASN A 485 19.96 -12.71 41.84
C ASN A 485 20.13 -12.73 40.31
N VAL A 486 21.15 -13.43 39.81
CA VAL A 486 21.59 -13.48 38.39
C VAL A 486 20.76 -14.52 37.58
N GLN A 487 19.74 -15.11 38.18
CA GLN A 487 18.92 -16.17 37.59
C GLN A 487 17.78 -15.77 36.61
N PRO A 488 17.34 -14.51 36.40
CA PRO A 488 16.09 -14.27 35.66
C PRO A 488 16.18 -14.54 34.14
N PHE A 489 17.30 -14.28 33.46
CA PHE A 489 17.33 -14.38 31.99
C PHE A 489 17.26 -15.81 31.44
N ALA A 490 17.87 -16.78 32.13
CA ALA A 490 17.78 -18.19 31.71
C ALA A 490 16.35 -18.71 31.91
N PHE A 491 15.72 -18.32 33.01
CA PHE A 491 14.32 -18.63 33.25
C PHE A 491 13.38 -17.96 32.22
N HIS A 492 13.61 -16.70 31.85
CA HIS A 492 12.84 -16.04 30.80
C HIS A 492 13.00 -16.70 29.43
N ALA A 493 14.22 -17.17 29.10
CA ALA A 493 14.45 -17.96 27.89
C ALA A 493 13.67 -19.28 27.90
N LEU A 494 13.62 -19.97 29.05
CA LEU A 494 12.80 -21.17 29.23
C LEU A 494 11.31 -20.87 29.09
N VAL A 495 10.82 -19.76 29.64
CA VAL A 495 9.41 -19.35 29.50
C VAL A 495 9.08 -19.01 28.06
N PHE A 496 9.95 -18.31 27.34
CA PHE A 496 9.80 -18.08 25.90
C PHE A 496 9.75 -19.40 25.13
N ALA A 497 10.70 -20.30 25.40
CA ALA A 497 10.80 -21.59 24.72
C ALA A 497 9.56 -22.47 25.00
N PHE A 498 9.09 -22.49 26.24
CA PHE A 498 7.90 -23.22 26.64
C PHE A 498 6.64 -22.67 25.97
N ALA A 499 6.46 -21.35 25.95
CA ALA A 499 5.33 -20.72 25.27
C ALA A 499 5.36 -20.94 23.74
N PHE A 500 6.54 -20.90 23.13
CA PHE A 500 6.73 -21.29 21.72
C PHE A 500 6.29 -22.72 21.48
N SER A 501 6.76 -23.67 22.31
CA SER A 501 6.43 -25.09 22.17
C SER A 501 4.94 -25.35 22.32
N ILE A 502 4.26 -24.68 23.26
CA ILE A 502 2.79 -24.78 23.40
C ILE A 502 2.10 -24.28 22.14
N ALA A 503 2.47 -23.11 21.64
CA ALA A 503 1.85 -22.54 20.45
C ALA A 503 2.15 -23.36 19.18
N ALA A 504 3.34 -23.96 19.06
CA ALA A 504 3.73 -24.81 17.94
C ALA A 504 3.17 -26.25 18.03
N ALA A 505 2.77 -26.70 19.23
CA ALA A 505 2.35 -28.08 19.50
C ALA A 505 1.26 -28.61 18.57
N PRO A 506 0.21 -27.85 18.19
CA PRO A 506 -0.82 -28.36 17.28
C PRO A 506 -0.23 -28.88 15.95
N GLN A 507 0.73 -28.16 15.36
CA GLN A 507 1.38 -28.59 14.13
C GLN A 507 2.22 -29.85 14.35
N VAL A 508 3.00 -29.88 15.43
CA VAL A 508 3.89 -31.01 15.75
C VAL A 508 3.07 -32.28 16.01
N VAL A 509 1.97 -32.17 16.75
CA VAL A 509 1.06 -33.30 17.04
C VAL A 509 0.42 -33.83 15.75
N VAL A 510 -0.10 -32.95 14.90
CA VAL A 510 -0.70 -33.34 13.61
C VAL A 510 0.34 -34.03 12.72
N ASN A 511 1.54 -33.47 12.62
CA ASN A 511 2.63 -34.07 11.85
C ASN A 511 3.02 -35.46 12.39
N LEU A 512 3.24 -35.59 13.71
CA LEU A 512 3.56 -36.88 14.34
C LEU A 512 2.47 -37.93 14.12
N ARG A 513 1.21 -37.55 14.28
CA ARG A 513 0.06 -38.45 14.13
C ARG A 513 -0.05 -38.98 12.70
N ASP A 514 0.11 -38.11 11.71
CA ASP A 514 -0.19 -38.45 10.32
C ASP A 514 1.02 -38.98 9.55
N THR A 515 2.25 -38.57 9.92
CA THR A 515 3.46 -38.89 9.15
C THR A 515 4.59 -39.50 9.98
N GLY A 516 4.44 -39.56 11.31
CA GLY A 516 5.49 -40.03 12.22
C GLY A 516 6.68 -39.07 12.38
N GLN A 517 6.66 -37.90 11.72
CA GLN A 517 7.77 -36.93 11.74
C GLN A 517 7.33 -35.62 12.39
N PRO A 518 7.96 -35.13 13.46
CA PRO A 518 7.51 -33.92 14.17
C PRO A 518 7.61 -32.64 13.33
N PHE A 519 8.61 -32.56 12.46
CA PHE A 519 8.86 -31.44 11.56
C PHE A 519 8.68 -31.84 10.09
N TYR A 520 7.65 -32.63 9.81
CA TYR A 520 7.29 -33.03 8.44
C TYR A 520 7.21 -31.80 7.52
N SER A 521 7.94 -31.85 6.41
CA SER A 521 8.08 -30.77 5.44
C SER A 521 8.52 -31.33 4.10
N GLN A 522 7.89 -30.88 3.02
CA GLN A 522 8.22 -31.18 1.63
C GLN A 522 8.89 -29.97 0.94
N GLN A 523 9.34 -28.99 1.73
CA GLN A 523 10.00 -27.78 1.22
C GLN A 523 11.34 -28.07 0.52
N ALA A 524 11.94 -29.25 0.75
CA ALA A 524 13.10 -29.72 0.00
C ALA A 524 12.82 -29.80 -1.51
N LYS A 525 11.57 -30.03 -1.92
CA LYS A 525 11.16 -29.96 -3.33
C LYS A 525 11.28 -28.56 -3.92
N ASN A 526 10.93 -27.52 -3.15
CA ASN A 526 11.14 -26.12 -3.57
C ASN A 526 12.63 -25.79 -3.70
N VAL A 527 13.47 -26.35 -2.83
CA VAL A 527 14.93 -26.22 -2.91
C VAL A 527 15.46 -26.94 -4.16
N TRP A 528 15.00 -28.16 -4.43
CA TRP A 528 15.33 -28.90 -5.64
C TRP A 528 14.95 -28.11 -6.89
N LEU A 529 13.74 -27.55 -6.94
CA LEU A 529 13.29 -26.73 -8.07
C LEU A 529 14.20 -25.51 -8.29
N ALA A 530 14.65 -24.88 -7.20
CA ALA A 530 15.53 -23.73 -7.26
C ALA A 530 16.95 -24.09 -7.73
N VAL A 531 17.46 -25.27 -7.34
CA VAL A 531 18.83 -25.72 -7.64
C VAL A 531 18.94 -26.43 -8.98
N TYR A 532 18.02 -27.36 -9.28
CA TYR A 532 18.06 -28.27 -10.43
C TYR A 532 17.02 -27.95 -11.50
N GLY A 533 15.89 -27.38 -11.10
CA GLY A 533 14.79 -26.99 -11.98
C GLY A 533 14.89 -25.57 -12.53
N ASP A 534 15.92 -24.80 -12.17
CA ASP A 534 16.11 -23.39 -12.55
C ASP A 534 14.88 -22.51 -12.26
N SER A 535 14.11 -22.86 -11.21
CA SER A 535 12.81 -22.25 -10.85
C SER A 535 11.70 -22.39 -11.91
N ASP A 536 11.86 -23.29 -12.88
CA ASP A 536 10.83 -23.62 -13.88
C ASP A 536 9.78 -24.56 -13.31
N TRP A 537 8.61 -24.02 -13.01
CA TRP A 537 7.45 -24.78 -12.52
C TRP A 537 6.98 -25.88 -13.47
N GLY A 538 7.33 -25.85 -14.77
CA GLY A 538 7.07 -26.95 -15.71
C GLY A 538 7.80 -28.24 -15.31
N ARG A 539 8.93 -28.11 -14.59
CA ARG A 539 9.76 -29.22 -14.11
C ARG A 539 9.37 -29.71 -12.71
N TRP A 540 8.29 -29.17 -12.13
CA TRP A 540 7.85 -29.51 -10.77
C TRP A 540 7.60 -31.01 -10.57
N ASN A 541 7.18 -31.73 -11.60
CA ASN A 541 6.85 -33.16 -11.51
C ASN A 541 8.06 -34.09 -11.78
N GLU A 542 9.25 -33.54 -12.07
CA GLU A 542 10.46 -34.35 -12.31
C GLU A 542 11.02 -34.99 -11.01
N VAL A 543 10.69 -34.42 -9.86
CA VAL A 543 11.08 -34.97 -8.56
C VAL A 543 9.85 -35.27 -7.70
N SER A 544 9.95 -36.33 -6.92
CA SER A 544 8.92 -36.76 -5.98
C SER A 544 8.79 -35.78 -4.80
N ASN A 545 7.67 -35.85 -4.09
CA ASN A 545 7.42 -34.97 -2.94
C ASN A 545 8.16 -35.40 -1.65
N ASP A 546 8.72 -36.59 -1.62
CA ASP A 546 9.48 -37.16 -0.50
C ASP A 546 11.00 -36.90 -0.58
N VAL A 547 11.47 -36.20 -1.62
CA VAL A 547 12.88 -35.78 -1.73
C VAL A 547 13.31 -35.04 -0.46
N SER A 548 14.40 -35.48 0.17
CA SER A 548 14.92 -34.84 1.38
C SER A 548 15.89 -33.70 1.03
N LEU A 549 16.06 -32.73 1.93
CA LEU A 549 17.05 -31.66 1.74
C LEU A 549 18.48 -32.23 1.64
N THR A 550 18.74 -33.32 2.36
CA THR A 550 20.03 -34.01 2.32
C THR A 550 20.30 -34.59 0.94
N ASP A 551 19.30 -35.20 0.30
CA ASP A 551 19.45 -35.74 -1.06
C ASP A 551 19.74 -34.62 -2.06
N VAL A 552 19.01 -33.50 -1.97
CA VAL A 552 19.23 -32.32 -2.82
C VAL A 552 20.65 -31.75 -2.65
N ILE A 553 21.21 -31.78 -1.44
CA ILE A 553 22.58 -31.29 -1.20
C ILE A 553 23.63 -32.30 -1.68
N LEU A 554 23.44 -33.59 -1.43
CA LEU A 554 24.42 -34.64 -1.74
C LEU A 554 24.46 -35.00 -3.23
N GLU A 555 23.37 -34.78 -3.96
CA GLU A 555 23.29 -34.98 -5.42
C GLU A 555 24.35 -34.13 -6.17
N ASP A 556 24.50 -32.84 -5.83
CA ASP A 556 25.59 -31.98 -6.32
C ASP A 556 25.83 -30.80 -5.33
N PRO A 557 26.73 -30.97 -4.33
CA PRO A 557 27.02 -29.94 -3.34
C PRO A 557 27.54 -28.63 -3.94
N GLY A 558 28.26 -28.73 -5.06
CA GLY A 558 28.83 -27.58 -5.77
C GLY A 558 27.74 -26.75 -6.44
N ARG A 559 26.78 -27.41 -7.12
CA ARG A 559 25.60 -26.74 -7.69
C ARG A 559 24.71 -26.15 -6.62
N PHE A 560 24.45 -26.87 -5.52
CA PHE A 560 23.69 -26.33 -4.39
C PHE A 560 24.34 -25.06 -3.81
N ALA A 561 25.65 -25.08 -3.54
CA ALA A 561 26.35 -23.91 -3.00
C ALA A 561 26.35 -22.71 -3.98
N ARG A 562 26.50 -22.97 -5.29
CA ARG A 562 26.39 -21.93 -6.33
C ARG A 562 24.97 -21.34 -6.41
N ALA A 563 23.93 -22.17 -6.36
CA ALA A 563 22.55 -21.72 -6.36
C ALA A 563 22.25 -20.87 -5.11
N TRP A 564 22.63 -21.36 -3.93
CA TRP A 564 22.48 -20.63 -2.67
C TRP A 564 23.18 -19.27 -2.70
N TRP A 565 24.43 -19.22 -3.18
CA TRP A 565 25.15 -17.96 -3.36
C TRP A 565 24.49 -17.02 -4.37
N THR A 566 23.94 -17.57 -5.46
CA THR A 566 23.21 -16.80 -6.48
C THR A 566 21.95 -16.19 -5.91
N HIS A 567 21.21 -16.90 -5.06
CA HIS A 567 20.03 -16.37 -4.37
C HIS A 567 20.39 -15.32 -3.32
N LEU A 568 21.50 -15.50 -2.59
CA LEU A 568 22.03 -14.47 -1.70
C LEU A 568 22.41 -13.21 -2.48
N ARG A 569 23.06 -13.36 -3.63
CA ARG A 569 23.37 -12.25 -4.54
C ARG A 569 22.11 -11.62 -5.12
N ALA A 570 21.06 -12.37 -5.41
CA ALA A 570 19.78 -11.81 -5.86
C ALA A 570 19.10 -10.96 -4.77
N PHE A 571 19.30 -11.32 -3.49
CA PHE A 571 18.84 -10.49 -2.39
C PHE A 571 19.69 -9.23 -2.19
N ILE A 572 21.02 -9.39 -2.07
CA ILE A 572 21.97 -8.30 -1.77
C ILE A 572 22.15 -7.38 -2.99
N GLY A 573 22.01 -7.90 -4.20
CA GLY A 573 22.45 -7.26 -5.45
C GLY A 573 23.84 -7.74 -5.85
N SER A 574 24.09 -7.76 -7.17
CA SER A 574 25.37 -8.17 -7.76
C SER A 574 26.49 -7.14 -7.59
N GLY A 575 26.15 -5.89 -7.26
CA GLY A 575 27.10 -4.76 -7.22
C GLY A 575 27.61 -4.35 -8.60
N ALA A 576 27.05 -4.87 -9.69
CA ALA A 576 27.46 -4.58 -11.05
C ALA A 576 27.07 -3.17 -11.51
N GLU A 577 27.81 -2.65 -12.50
CA GLU A 577 27.84 -1.24 -12.93
C GLU A 577 26.59 -0.75 -13.69
N THR A 578 25.63 -1.62 -14.00
CA THR A 578 24.42 -1.25 -14.76
C THR A 578 23.23 -0.97 -13.84
N ALA A 579 22.46 0.09 -14.14
CA ALA A 579 21.26 0.45 -13.40
C ALA A 579 20.17 -0.65 -13.42
N ALA A 580 20.20 -1.52 -14.44
CA ALA A 580 19.28 -2.66 -14.57
C ALA A 580 19.53 -3.75 -13.50
N ASP A 581 20.80 -4.05 -13.19
CA ASP A 581 21.17 -5.06 -12.19
C ASP A 581 20.97 -4.56 -10.75
N VAL A 582 21.26 -3.28 -10.48
CA VAL A 582 20.97 -2.64 -9.19
C VAL A 582 19.46 -2.62 -8.91
N GLY A 583 18.64 -2.40 -9.93
CA GLY A 583 17.17 -2.43 -9.83
C GLY A 583 16.58 -3.80 -9.48
N GLN A 584 17.34 -4.89 -9.64
CA GLN A 584 16.86 -6.25 -9.39
C GLN A 584 17.13 -6.78 -7.98
N ALA A 585 17.94 -6.12 -7.15
CA ALA A 585 18.18 -6.59 -5.79
C ALA A 585 16.89 -6.59 -4.95
N SER A 586 16.53 -7.73 -4.35
CA SER A 586 15.30 -7.81 -3.54
C SER A 586 15.35 -6.89 -2.32
N GLN A 587 16.53 -6.71 -1.69
CA GLN A 587 16.69 -5.77 -0.58
C GLN A 587 16.42 -4.31 -0.98
N LEU A 588 16.62 -3.96 -2.26
CA LEU A 588 16.39 -2.61 -2.77
C LEU A 588 14.91 -2.30 -3.05
N ARG A 589 14.06 -3.32 -2.95
CA ARG A 589 12.62 -3.26 -3.23
C ARG A 589 11.76 -3.59 -2.00
N LEU A 590 12.38 -3.71 -0.82
CA LEU A 590 11.66 -3.95 0.43
C LEU A 590 10.87 -2.73 0.88
N LEU A 591 11.40 -1.54 0.63
CA LEU A 591 10.73 -0.26 0.85
C LEU A 591 10.73 0.56 -0.46
N ALA A 592 9.82 1.51 -0.56
CA ALA A 592 9.84 2.48 -1.66
C ALA A 592 11.03 3.46 -1.53
N PHE A 593 11.49 3.99 -2.66
CA PHE A 593 12.42 5.12 -2.68
C PHE A 593 11.77 6.35 -2.02
N PRO A 594 12.51 7.13 -1.20
CA PRO A 594 13.92 7.01 -0.83
C PRO A 594 14.15 6.16 0.45
N ALA A 595 13.09 5.68 1.08
CA ALA A 595 13.16 4.99 2.38
C ALA A 595 14.06 3.75 2.35
N ASN A 596 14.13 3.04 1.23
CA ASN A 596 15.00 1.88 1.11
C ASN A 596 16.48 2.22 1.22
N TRP A 597 16.94 3.28 0.57
CA TRP A 597 18.34 3.72 0.68
C TRP A 597 18.67 4.20 2.09
N LEU A 598 17.74 4.89 2.75
CA LEU A 598 17.89 5.27 4.15
C LEU A 598 18.01 4.03 5.06
N ALA A 599 17.28 2.96 4.75
CA ALA A 599 17.38 1.69 5.46
C ALA A 599 18.73 1.02 5.26
N VAL A 600 19.22 0.93 4.02
CA VAL A 600 20.54 0.36 3.71
C VAL A 600 21.65 1.13 4.43
N ILE A 601 21.62 2.47 4.37
CA ILE A 601 22.55 3.33 5.12
C ILE A 601 22.44 3.08 6.62
N GLY A 602 21.22 2.88 7.14
CA GLY A 602 20.97 2.62 8.56
C GLY A 602 21.57 1.29 9.01
N LEU A 603 21.32 0.21 8.26
CA LEU A 603 21.88 -1.11 8.53
C LEU A 603 23.41 -1.11 8.43
N ALA A 604 23.97 -0.48 7.39
CA ALA A 604 25.41 -0.31 7.25
C ALA A 604 26.01 0.51 8.39
N GLY A 605 25.32 1.58 8.83
CA GLY A 605 25.68 2.38 9.99
C GLY A 605 25.69 1.58 11.29
N TRP A 606 24.69 0.71 11.51
CA TRP A 606 24.67 -0.18 12.67
C TRP A 606 25.87 -1.15 12.67
N LEU A 607 26.19 -1.73 11.52
CA LEU A 607 27.33 -2.62 11.36
C LEU A 607 28.67 -1.87 11.58
N ALA A 608 28.83 -0.68 10.99
CA ALA A 608 30.03 0.14 11.14
C ALA A 608 30.26 0.53 12.61
N ILE A 609 29.20 0.94 13.33
CA ILE A 609 29.27 1.26 14.76
C ILE A 609 29.66 0.01 15.57
N LEU A 610 29.12 -1.16 15.25
CA LEU A 610 29.46 -2.42 15.91
C LEU A 610 30.94 -2.77 15.73
N VAL A 611 31.46 -2.70 14.50
CA VAL A 611 32.88 -2.95 14.19
C VAL A 611 33.78 -1.93 14.89
N TYR A 612 33.40 -0.65 14.87
CA TYR A 612 34.15 0.41 15.53
C TYR A 612 34.21 0.22 17.05
N HIS A 613 33.11 -0.13 17.71
CA HIS A 613 33.09 -0.40 19.15
C HIS A 613 33.91 -1.65 19.51
N GLY A 614 33.91 -2.69 18.68
CA GLY A 614 34.79 -3.85 18.83
C GLY A 614 36.27 -3.45 18.80
N ARG A 615 36.66 -2.55 17.89
CA ARG A 615 38.03 -2.00 17.83
C ARG A 615 38.36 -1.06 18.98
N LYS A 616 37.43 -0.21 19.41
CA LYS A 616 37.63 0.73 20.52
C LYS A 616 37.68 0.02 21.88
N ALA A 617 36.98 -1.10 22.05
CA ALA A 617 37.18 -1.98 23.21
C ALA A 617 38.63 -2.53 23.28
N LEU A 618 39.26 -2.76 22.13
CA LEU A 618 40.71 -3.05 22.05
C LEU A 618 41.58 -1.81 22.31
N SER A 619 41.16 -0.60 21.91
CA SER A 619 41.98 0.62 21.98
C SER A 619 41.72 1.55 23.19
N ARG A 620 40.72 1.26 24.05
CA ARG A 620 40.38 1.98 25.31
C ARG A 620 41.52 1.99 26.36
N LEU A 621 42.72 1.57 25.99
CA LEU A 621 43.98 1.92 26.66
C LEU A 621 44.32 3.42 26.58
N HIS A 622 43.74 4.21 25.67
CA HIS A 622 44.09 5.64 25.51
C HIS A 622 42.85 6.54 25.43
N GLY A 623 42.64 7.34 26.49
CA GLY A 623 41.43 8.11 26.75
C GLY A 623 41.18 9.28 25.79
N ALA A 624 39.98 9.31 25.21
CA ALA A 624 39.34 10.51 24.68
C ALA A 624 37.81 10.33 24.66
N GLU A 625 37.09 11.27 25.29
CA GLU A 625 35.64 11.36 25.27
C GLU A 625 35.19 12.18 24.06
N GLU A 626 34.58 11.52 23.09
CA GLU A 626 33.94 12.14 21.93
C GLU A 626 32.50 11.63 21.87
N VAL A 627 31.55 12.52 21.57
CA VAL A 627 30.10 12.23 21.54
C VAL A 627 29.78 11.33 20.34
N GLN A 628 29.89 10.02 20.55
CA GLN A 628 29.73 9.00 19.50
C GLN A 628 28.25 8.66 19.24
N PRO A 629 27.85 8.39 17.98
CA PRO A 629 26.52 7.90 17.66
C PRO A 629 26.30 6.55 18.37
N SER A 630 25.31 6.51 19.26
CA SER A 630 24.94 5.29 19.98
C SER A 630 24.16 4.36 19.05
N LEU A 631 24.60 3.10 18.99
CA LEU A 631 23.83 2.03 18.39
C LEU A 631 22.44 1.95 19.06
N PRO A 632 21.33 1.78 18.31
CA PRO A 632 20.03 1.55 18.94
C PRO A 632 20.11 0.36 19.90
N PRO A 633 19.42 0.41 21.04
CA PRO A 633 19.26 -0.79 21.86
C PRO A 633 18.68 -1.87 20.95
N PHE A 634 19.12 -3.13 21.04
CA PHE A 634 18.60 -4.25 20.22
C PHE A 634 18.96 -4.25 18.72
N ALA A 635 19.79 -3.33 18.21
CA ALA A 635 20.19 -3.36 16.79
C ALA A 635 20.98 -4.63 16.40
N VAL A 636 21.84 -5.15 17.29
CA VAL A 636 22.61 -6.39 17.04
C VAL A 636 21.69 -7.60 16.82
N PRO A 637 20.71 -7.89 17.71
CA PRO A 637 19.65 -8.84 17.41
C PRO A 637 18.97 -8.63 16.06
N LEU A 638 18.60 -7.40 15.70
CA LEU A 638 17.93 -7.15 14.42
C LEU A 638 18.82 -7.44 13.21
N LEU A 639 20.12 -7.12 13.26
CA LEU A 639 21.08 -7.49 12.21
C LEU A 639 21.21 -9.01 12.09
N ILE A 640 21.24 -9.72 13.23
CA ILE A 640 21.29 -11.18 13.26
C ILE A 640 20.01 -11.78 12.69
N TRP A 641 18.84 -11.21 12.99
CA TRP A 641 17.58 -11.62 12.39
C TRP A 641 17.60 -11.46 10.87
N VAL A 642 18.00 -10.30 10.37
CA VAL A 642 18.12 -10.03 8.92
C VAL A 642 19.06 -11.06 8.26
N MET A 643 20.23 -11.31 8.85
CA MET A 643 21.20 -12.26 8.33
C MET A 643 20.67 -13.70 8.36
N LEU A 644 20.20 -14.17 9.51
CA LEU A 644 19.67 -15.53 9.70
C LEU A 644 18.52 -15.82 8.74
N TYR A 645 17.57 -14.89 8.66
CA TYR A 645 16.37 -15.04 7.83
C TYR A 645 16.72 -15.04 6.34
N THR A 646 17.64 -14.16 5.93
CA THR A 646 18.12 -14.11 4.53
C THR A 646 18.89 -15.37 4.15
N LEU A 647 19.81 -15.83 5.00
CA LEU A 647 20.59 -17.05 4.75
C LEU A 647 19.68 -18.28 4.61
N ALA A 648 18.69 -18.40 5.49
CA ALA A 648 17.75 -19.51 5.47
C ALA A 648 16.84 -19.49 4.23
N LEU A 649 16.31 -18.32 3.85
CA LEU A 649 15.45 -18.22 2.66
C LEU A 649 16.20 -18.40 1.35
N ALA A 650 17.46 -17.97 1.29
CA ALA A 650 18.27 -18.11 0.07
C ALA A 650 18.55 -19.57 -0.30
N VAL A 651 18.35 -20.53 0.63
CA VAL A 651 18.40 -21.96 0.32
C VAL A 651 17.29 -22.34 -0.68
N GLY A 652 16.11 -21.72 -0.57
CA GLY A 652 14.97 -21.96 -1.46
C GLY A 652 14.88 -20.96 -2.62
N LEU A 653 13.66 -20.64 -3.04
CA LEU A 653 13.40 -19.71 -4.13
C LEU A 653 13.57 -18.24 -3.69
N PRO A 654 14.32 -17.38 -4.42
CA PRO A 654 14.57 -15.98 -4.04
C PRO A 654 13.39 -15.05 -4.37
N LEU A 655 12.17 -15.46 -4.02
CA LEU A 655 10.97 -14.64 -4.28
C LEU A 655 10.91 -13.47 -3.30
N GLN A 656 10.72 -12.26 -3.83
CA GLN A 656 10.63 -11.03 -3.03
C GLN A 656 9.61 -11.13 -1.89
N ARG A 657 8.50 -11.84 -2.10
CA ARG A 657 7.43 -12.08 -1.12
C ARG A 657 7.92 -12.59 0.23
N PHE A 658 8.91 -13.49 0.21
CA PHE A 658 9.37 -14.15 1.42
C PHE A 658 10.12 -13.21 2.36
N PHE A 659 10.58 -12.05 1.87
CA PHE A 659 11.31 -11.06 2.65
C PHE A 659 10.42 -9.99 3.31
N LEU A 660 9.08 -10.08 3.18
CA LEU A 660 8.13 -9.18 3.86
C LEU A 660 8.38 -9.04 5.38
N PRO A 661 8.75 -10.09 6.15
CA PRO A 661 9.08 -9.96 7.57
C PRO A 661 10.30 -9.08 7.88
N LEU A 662 11.13 -8.74 6.88
CA LEU A 662 12.27 -7.84 7.05
C LEU A 662 11.89 -6.36 6.87
N ALA A 663 10.78 -6.05 6.20
CA ALA A 663 10.38 -4.66 5.92
C ALA A 663 10.30 -3.78 7.18
N PRO A 664 9.78 -4.24 8.33
CA PRO A 664 9.75 -3.45 9.56
C PRO A 664 11.14 -3.12 10.12
N VAL A 665 12.08 -4.05 10.01
CA VAL A 665 13.47 -3.81 10.42
C VAL A 665 14.13 -2.75 9.53
N TYR A 666 13.89 -2.83 8.22
CA TYR A 666 14.35 -1.81 7.27
C TYR A 666 13.74 -0.43 7.56
N ALA A 667 12.45 -0.36 7.89
CA ALA A 667 11.79 0.89 8.23
C ALA A 667 12.35 1.52 9.53
N VAL A 668 12.67 0.69 10.53
CA VAL A 668 13.37 1.14 11.75
C VAL A 668 14.76 1.66 11.39
N ALA A 669 15.52 0.96 10.54
CA ALA A 669 16.83 1.41 10.09
C ALA A 669 16.75 2.76 9.35
N ALA A 670 15.78 2.94 8.46
CA ALA A 670 15.54 4.20 7.76
C ALA A 670 15.21 5.35 8.74
N ALA A 671 14.32 5.09 9.70
CA ALA A 671 13.97 6.08 10.72
C ALA A 671 15.16 6.44 11.63
N TRP A 672 16.05 5.50 11.93
CA TRP A 672 17.28 5.77 12.66
C TRP A 672 18.25 6.64 11.87
N THR A 673 18.44 6.38 10.58
CA THR A 673 19.25 7.23 9.70
C THR A 673 18.72 8.66 9.71
N LEU A 674 17.41 8.84 9.53
CA LEU A 674 16.77 10.14 9.62
C LEU A 674 16.97 10.80 10.98
N LEU A 675 16.85 10.06 12.09
CA LEU A 675 17.08 10.57 13.44
C LEU A 675 18.51 11.12 13.59
N ILE A 676 19.52 10.42 13.08
CA ILE A 676 20.90 10.88 13.14
C ILE A 676 21.09 12.13 12.29
N THR A 677 20.58 12.14 11.06
CA THR A 677 20.65 13.31 10.18
C THR A 677 19.97 14.52 10.83
N ILE A 678 18.78 14.33 11.42
CA ILE A 678 18.06 15.38 12.15
C ILE A 678 18.88 15.90 13.32
N ARG A 679 19.51 15.02 14.12
CA ARG A 679 20.35 15.43 15.25
C ARG A 679 21.59 16.18 14.80
N ALA A 680 22.22 15.76 13.70
CA ALA A 680 23.36 16.45 13.12
C ALA A 680 22.98 17.85 12.62
N LEU A 681 21.87 17.96 11.88
CA LEU A 681 21.36 19.24 11.38
C LEU A 681 20.92 20.17 12.51
N ALA A 682 20.24 19.65 13.55
CA ALA A 682 19.81 20.44 14.71
C ALA A 682 20.98 21.02 15.52
N ARG A 683 22.17 20.41 15.45
CA ARG A 683 23.39 20.97 16.07
C ARG A 683 23.97 22.12 15.24
N GLN A 684 23.84 22.05 13.92
CA GLN A 684 24.41 23.04 13.00
C GLN A 684 23.49 24.24 12.74
N GLN A 685 22.17 23.99 12.69
CA GLN A 685 21.16 24.99 12.39
C GLN A 685 20.40 25.32 13.67
N ALA A 686 20.04 26.60 13.88
CA ALA A 686 19.26 27.05 15.05
C ALA A 686 17.80 26.51 15.10
N LEU A 687 17.53 25.36 14.48
CA LEU A 687 16.24 24.68 14.43
C LEU A 687 16.20 23.55 15.46
N THR A 688 15.11 23.47 16.21
CA THR A 688 14.89 22.37 17.17
C THR A 688 14.72 21.03 16.45
N SER A 689 15.25 19.94 17.01
CA SER A 689 15.14 18.58 16.46
C SER A 689 13.69 18.14 16.20
N VAL A 690 12.74 18.57 17.05
CA VAL A 690 11.30 18.25 16.89
C VAL A 690 10.73 18.87 15.60
N ARG A 691 11.10 20.13 15.29
CA ARG A 691 10.67 20.80 14.06
C ARG A 691 11.23 20.10 12.82
N LEU A 692 12.52 19.77 12.83
CA LEU A 692 13.15 19.03 11.72
C LEU A 692 12.50 17.66 11.53
N GLN A 693 12.18 16.96 12.63
CA GLN A 693 11.48 15.68 12.58
C GLN A 693 10.09 15.78 11.96
N ILE A 694 9.29 16.78 12.36
CA ILE A 694 8.00 17.06 11.74
C ILE A 694 8.17 17.31 10.23
N GLY A 695 9.17 18.12 9.85
CA GLY A 695 9.46 18.41 8.45
C GLY A 695 9.81 17.17 7.64
N VAL A 696 10.67 16.30 8.18
CA VAL A 696 11.02 15.03 7.55
C VAL A 696 9.81 14.12 7.38
N ILE A 697 8.94 14.00 8.39
CA ILE A 697 7.71 13.20 8.28
C ILE A 697 6.80 13.75 7.18
N LEU A 698 6.63 15.08 7.10
CA LEU A 698 5.83 15.72 6.05
C LEU A 698 6.43 15.47 4.65
N ILE A 699 7.75 15.53 4.52
CA ILE A 699 8.44 15.20 3.26
C ILE A 699 8.21 13.73 2.90
N LEU A 700 8.33 12.80 3.86
CA LEU A 700 8.08 11.38 3.62
C LEU A 700 6.63 11.13 3.19
N LEU A 701 5.65 11.76 3.84
CA LEU A 701 4.24 11.69 3.44
C LEU A 701 4.07 12.15 1.98
N LEU A 702 4.67 13.27 1.59
CA LEU A 702 4.59 13.80 0.24
C LEU A 702 5.26 12.88 -0.80
N VAL A 703 6.46 12.38 -0.51
CA VAL A 703 7.23 11.56 -1.46
C VAL A 703 6.62 10.16 -1.59
N LEU A 704 6.05 9.61 -0.52
CA LEU A 704 5.49 8.26 -0.49
C LEU A 704 3.97 8.21 -0.74
N GLN A 705 3.28 9.34 -0.91
CA GLN A 705 1.81 9.41 -0.98
C GLN A 705 1.18 8.46 -2.03
N PHE A 706 1.88 8.20 -3.14
CA PHE A 706 1.38 7.32 -4.20
C PHE A 706 1.61 5.84 -3.93
N GLY A 707 2.48 5.49 -2.97
CA GLY A 707 2.84 4.12 -2.70
C GLY A 707 1.65 3.25 -2.28
N PHE A 708 0.69 3.81 -1.52
CA PHE A 708 -0.55 3.11 -1.20
C PHE A 708 -1.36 2.75 -2.45
N ALA A 709 -1.63 3.74 -3.31
CA ALA A 709 -2.41 3.52 -4.53
C ALA A 709 -1.72 2.56 -5.51
N LEU A 710 -0.38 2.62 -5.61
CA LEU A 710 0.41 1.69 -6.40
C LEU A 710 0.30 0.24 -5.88
N GLY A 711 0.37 0.06 -4.56
CA GLY A 711 0.20 -1.26 -3.94
C GLY A 711 -1.20 -1.85 -4.17
N VAL A 712 -2.25 -1.01 -4.10
CA VAL A 712 -3.62 -1.42 -4.44
C VAL A 712 -3.73 -1.85 -5.90
N ARG A 713 -3.28 -1.00 -6.83
CA ARG A 713 -3.34 -1.28 -8.28
C ARG A 713 -2.61 -2.55 -8.66
N ASP A 714 -1.46 -2.83 -8.05
CA ASP A 714 -0.70 -4.04 -8.35
C ASP A 714 -1.43 -5.35 -8.02
N VAL A 715 -2.40 -5.31 -7.10
CA VAL A 715 -3.30 -6.44 -6.81
C VAL A 715 -4.52 -6.38 -7.72
N ILE A 716 -5.23 -5.25 -7.72
CA ILE A 716 -6.53 -5.14 -8.39
C ILE A 716 -6.40 -5.31 -9.91
N ASP A 717 -5.38 -4.71 -10.52
CA ASP A 717 -5.17 -4.73 -11.97
C ASP A 717 -4.63 -6.09 -12.48
N ARG A 718 -4.18 -6.98 -11.57
CA ARG A 718 -3.70 -8.34 -11.91
C ARG A 718 -4.79 -9.42 -11.81
N GLN A 719 -6.02 -9.05 -11.52
CA GLN A 719 -7.14 -9.98 -11.61
C GLN A 719 -7.53 -10.19 -13.08
N PRO A 720 -7.83 -11.42 -13.52
CA PRO A 720 -8.32 -11.65 -14.87
C PRO A 720 -9.61 -10.88 -15.14
N ALA A 721 -9.63 -10.09 -16.21
CA ALA A 721 -10.73 -9.15 -16.48
C ALA A 721 -12.06 -9.87 -16.74
N ASP A 722 -12.03 -11.04 -17.36
CA ASP A 722 -13.17 -11.92 -17.61
C ASP A 722 -13.76 -12.47 -16.30
N GLU A 723 -12.90 -12.94 -15.39
CA GLU A 723 -13.29 -13.41 -14.06
C GLU A 723 -13.91 -12.28 -13.23
N VAL A 724 -13.28 -11.10 -13.21
CA VAL A 724 -13.82 -9.92 -12.52
C VAL A 724 -15.19 -9.55 -13.08
N ALA A 725 -15.33 -9.50 -14.40
CA ALA A 725 -16.60 -9.18 -15.04
C ALA A 725 -17.69 -10.20 -14.68
N ALA A 726 -17.37 -11.49 -14.66
CA ALA A 726 -18.30 -12.55 -14.27
C ALA A 726 -18.75 -12.44 -12.80
N VAL A 727 -17.80 -12.23 -11.88
CA VAL A 727 -18.12 -12.07 -10.46
C VAL A 727 -18.99 -10.83 -10.22
N ARG A 728 -18.69 -9.70 -10.88
CA ARG A 728 -19.49 -8.48 -10.80
C ARG A 728 -20.87 -8.64 -11.44
N LEU A 729 -20.98 -9.39 -12.54
CA LEU A 729 -22.24 -9.70 -13.16
C LEU A 729 -23.15 -10.46 -12.18
N VAL A 730 -22.62 -11.49 -11.51
CA VAL A 730 -23.38 -12.24 -10.49
C VAL A 730 -23.80 -11.33 -9.33
N GLN A 731 -22.88 -10.52 -8.79
CA GLN A 731 -23.17 -9.61 -7.68
C GLN A 731 -24.23 -8.55 -7.99
N ARG A 732 -24.29 -8.05 -9.24
CA ARG A 732 -25.28 -7.05 -9.68
C ARG A 732 -26.64 -7.67 -10.03
N THR A 733 -26.65 -8.91 -10.50
CA THR A 733 -27.86 -9.56 -11.03
C THR A 733 -28.61 -10.34 -9.96
N LEU A 734 -27.89 -11.06 -9.09
CA LEU A 734 -28.50 -11.94 -8.08
C LEU A 734 -28.68 -11.19 -6.74
N PRO A 735 -29.88 -11.28 -6.12
CA PRO A 735 -30.08 -10.90 -4.73
C PRO A 735 -29.05 -11.57 -3.79
N PRO A 736 -28.70 -10.94 -2.65
CA PRO A 736 -27.69 -11.48 -1.73
C PRO A 736 -27.95 -12.92 -1.24
N GLU A 737 -29.22 -13.29 -1.07
CA GLU A 737 -29.64 -14.60 -0.55
C GLU A 737 -29.79 -15.68 -1.64
N GLU A 738 -29.69 -15.30 -2.92
CA GLU A 738 -29.94 -16.23 -4.02
C GLU A 738 -28.67 -16.98 -4.41
N SER A 739 -28.78 -18.31 -4.47
CA SER A 739 -27.70 -19.21 -4.86
C SER A 739 -27.70 -19.48 -6.37
N LEU A 740 -26.52 -19.72 -6.94
CA LEU A 740 -26.35 -20.14 -8.34
C LEU A 740 -25.67 -21.49 -8.46
N ARG A 741 -25.97 -22.22 -9.54
CA ARG A 741 -25.14 -23.33 -10.01
C ARG A 741 -24.00 -22.77 -10.84
N VAL A 742 -22.86 -23.47 -10.85
CA VAL A 742 -21.72 -23.14 -11.71
C VAL A 742 -21.31 -24.36 -12.54
N VAL A 743 -21.04 -24.14 -13.83
CA VAL A 743 -20.47 -25.14 -14.75
C VAL A 743 -19.27 -24.49 -15.40
N LEU A 744 -18.09 -24.77 -14.85
CA LEU A 744 -16.84 -24.08 -15.19
C LEU A 744 -15.80 -25.08 -15.70
N ALA A 745 -14.81 -24.57 -16.44
CA ALA A 745 -13.69 -25.39 -16.88
C ALA A 745 -12.86 -25.89 -15.69
N PRO A 746 -12.18 -27.05 -15.81
CA PRO A 746 -11.29 -27.53 -14.76
C PRO A 746 -10.22 -26.48 -14.38
N GLY A 747 -10.14 -26.16 -13.09
CA GLY A 747 -9.13 -25.22 -12.56
C GLY A 747 -9.52 -23.74 -12.59
N ASP A 748 -10.73 -23.41 -13.05
CA ASP A 748 -11.32 -22.08 -13.00
C ASP A 748 -11.59 -21.65 -11.54
N PRO A 749 -11.06 -20.51 -11.08
CA PRO A 749 -11.20 -20.08 -9.69
C PRO A 749 -12.56 -19.45 -9.37
N VAL A 750 -13.35 -19.03 -10.36
CA VAL A 750 -14.53 -18.17 -10.14
C VAL A 750 -15.57 -18.83 -9.23
N GLY A 751 -15.79 -20.14 -9.35
CA GLY A 751 -16.79 -20.84 -8.55
C GLY A 751 -16.39 -21.13 -7.11
N LYS A 752 -15.09 -21.14 -6.78
CA LYS A 752 -14.60 -21.66 -5.48
C LYS A 752 -13.67 -20.73 -4.73
N TYR A 753 -12.97 -19.84 -5.43
CA TYR A 753 -11.90 -19.00 -4.89
C TYR A 753 -12.13 -17.52 -5.22
N SER A 754 -13.40 -17.08 -5.17
CA SER A 754 -13.83 -15.73 -5.51
C SER A 754 -14.79 -15.14 -4.47
N ALA A 755 -15.13 -13.87 -4.62
CA ALA A 755 -16.09 -13.18 -3.76
C ALA A 755 -17.52 -13.73 -3.83
N ILE A 756 -17.86 -14.57 -4.82
CA ILE A 756 -19.18 -15.20 -4.97
C ILE A 756 -19.20 -16.68 -4.53
N ALA A 757 -18.09 -17.22 -4.02
CA ALA A 757 -18.00 -18.65 -3.67
C ALA A 757 -19.08 -19.12 -2.68
N HIS A 758 -19.51 -18.28 -1.72
CA HIS A 758 -20.62 -18.62 -0.81
C HIS A 758 -21.99 -18.72 -1.48
N ARG A 759 -22.16 -18.15 -2.68
CA ARG A 759 -23.41 -18.22 -3.45
C ARG A 759 -23.51 -19.48 -4.30
N VAL A 760 -22.41 -20.21 -4.46
CA VAL A 760 -22.39 -21.41 -5.29
C VAL A 760 -23.08 -22.56 -4.56
N ALA A 761 -24.19 -23.01 -5.13
CA ALA A 761 -24.95 -24.12 -4.58
C ALA A 761 -24.25 -25.47 -4.84
N PRO A 762 -24.46 -26.45 -3.96
CA PRO A 762 -24.13 -27.85 -4.25
C PRO A 762 -24.75 -28.33 -5.58
N PRO A 763 -24.12 -29.28 -6.30
CA PRO A 763 -24.58 -29.71 -7.63
C PRO A 763 -26.00 -30.29 -7.67
N ASP A 764 -26.46 -30.85 -6.55
CA ASP A 764 -27.76 -31.48 -6.34
C ASP A 764 -28.88 -30.49 -5.98
N ARG A 765 -28.53 -29.26 -5.62
CA ARG A 765 -29.51 -28.23 -5.26
C ARG A 765 -30.01 -27.50 -6.51
N ALA A 766 -31.31 -27.53 -6.75
CA ALA A 766 -31.95 -26.74 -7.80
C ALA A 766 -31.72 -25.24 -7.56
N THR A 767 -31.33 -24.52 -8.62
CA THR A 767 -31.09 -23.08 -8.60
C THR A 767 -31.71 -22.44 -9.84
N ARG A 768 -32.10 -21.17 -9.73
CA ARG A 768 -32.69 -20.40 -10.84
C ARG A 768 -31.64 -19.87 -11.82
N TYR A 769 -30.38 -19.79 -11.39
CA TYR A 769 -29.31 -19.19 -12.15
C TYR A 769 -28.14 -20.15 -12.29
N LEU A 770 -27.55 -20.16 -13.49
CA LEU A 770 -26.36 -20.92 -13.83
C LEU A 770 -25.29 -19.97 -14.38
N LEU A 771 -24.09 -20.01 -13.82
CA LEU A 771 -22.90 -19.40 -14.45
C LEU A 771 -22.14 -20.50 -15.21
N HIS A 772 -22.07 -20.36 -16.53
CA HIS A 772 -21.45 -21.31 -17.43
C HIS A 772 -20.20 -20.71 -18.08
N SER A 773 -19.08 -21.43 -18.10
CA SER A 773 -17.89 -21.04 -18.87
C SER A 773 -17.94 -21.66 -20.27
N ALA A 774 -17.65 -20.89 -21.31
CA ALA A 774 -17.63 -21.36 -22.70
C ALA A 774 -16.67 -22.55 -22.92
N GLU A 775 -15.65 -22.68 -22.07
CA GLU A 775 -14.67 -23.77 -22.07
C GLU A 775 -15.20 -25.06 -21.40
N ALA A 776 -16.32 -25.00 -20.70
CA ALA A 776 -16.89 -26.13 -19.96
C ALA A 776 -17.78 -27.06 -20.81
N GLY A 777 -18.06 -26.70 -22.07
CA GLY A 777 -18.87 -27.48 -23.00
C GLY A 777 -20.02 -26.68 -23.62
N ALA A 778 -21.05 -27.40 -24.10
CA ALA A 778 -22.23 -26.78 -24.69
C ALA A 778 -23.06 -26.06 -23.62
N LEU A 779 -23.51 -24.84 -23.95
CA LEU A 779 -24.38 -24.07 -23.07
C LEU A 779 -25.72 -24.83 -22.90
N PRO A 780 -26.17 -25.08 -21.66
CA PRO A 780 -27.45 -25.75 -21.43
C PRO A 780 -28.64 -24.83 -21.72
N ASP A 781 -29.81 -25.44 -21.94
CA ASP A 781 -31.06 -24.75 -22.26
C ASP A 781 -31.46 -23.77 -21.13
N GLY A 782 -31.78 -22.54 -21.52
CA GLY A 782 -32.23 -21.49 -20.61
C GLY A 782 -32.13 -20.10 -21.22
N MET A 783 -32.69 -19.11 -20.53
CA MET A 783 -32.65 -17.72 -20.98
C MET A 783 -31.31 -17.08 -20.59
N VAL A 784 -30.48 -16.74 -21.59
CA VAL A 784 -29.25 -15.99 -21.35
C VAL A 784 -29.60 -14.62 -20.76
N VAL A 785 -29.12 -14.35 -19.55
CA VAL A 785 -29.32 -13.07 -18.86
C VAL A 785 -28.28 -12.07 -19.33
N ALA A 786 -27.00 -12.48 -19.35
CA ALA A 786 -25.89 -11.65 -19.80
C ALA A 786 -24.63 -12.50 -20.03
N VAL A 787 -23.68 -11.93 -20.78
CA VAL A 787 -22.36 -12.52 -21.06
C VAL A 787 -21.27 -11.60 -20.50
N ALA A 788 -20.26 -12.19 -19.88
CA ALA A 788 -19.10 -11.50 -19.32
C ALA A 788 -17.82 -12.26 -19.72
N GLY A 789 -17.17 -11.83 -20.81
CA GLY A 789 -16.01 -12.53 -21.35
C GLY A 789 -16.36 -13.95 -21.78
N LYS A 790 -15.65 -14.95 -21.22
CA LYS A 790 -15.93 -16.37 -21.46
C LYS A 790 -17.07 -16.95 -20.62
N TYR A 791 -17.70 -16.15 -19.75
CA TYR A 791 -18.75 -16.61 -18.85
C TYR A 791 -20.13 -16.14 -19.32
N VAL A 792 -21.12 -17.01 -19.20
CA VAL A 792 -22.52 -16.75 -19.53
C VAL A 792 -23.36 -16.99 -18.29
N LEU A 793 -24.13 -15.98 -17.88
CA LEU A 793 -25.13 -16.14 -16.83
C LEU A 793 -26.47 -16.49 -17.48
N VAL A 794 -26.98 -17.67 -17.17
CA VAL A 794 -28.24 -18.22 -17.70
C VAL A 794 -29.26 -18.28 -16.57
N ARG A 795 -30.50 -17.92 -16.87
CA ARG A 795 -31.65 -18.20 -16.01
C ARG A 795 -32.28 -19.50 -16.48
N LEU A 796 -32.27 -20.50 -15.61
CA LEU A 796 -32.87 -21.80 -15.87
C LEU A 796 -34.39 -21.67 -15.78
N GLU A 797 -35.10 -22.31 -16.71
CA GLU A 797 -36.54 -22.51 -16.59
C GLU A 797 -36.81 -23.54 -15.49
N PRO A 798 -37.84 -23.33 -14.65
CA PRO A 798 -38.11 -24.15 -13.47
C PRO A 798 -38.46 -25.61 -13.80
#